data_AF-A0AAF0Y280-F1
#
_entry.id   AF-A0AAF0Y280-F1
#
_cell.length_a   1.000
_cell.length_b   1.000
_cell.length_c   1.000
_cell.angle_alpha   90.00
_cell.angle_beta   90.00
_cell.angle_gamma   90.00
#
_symmetry.space_group_name_H-M   'P 1'
#
loop_
_entity.id
_entity.type
_entity.pdbx_description
1 polymer ?
#
loop_
_entity_poly.entity_id
_entity_poly.type
_entity_poly.pdbx_seq_one_letter_code
_entity_poly.pdbx_strand_id
1 'polypeptide(L)'
;MSRADDASGDSILPQHKDPMSNRNPYAATSSEPRYEKPKKSRKGLWILLGLLLAVVIIVGAVLGGVLGSRASKRNGDNSNGHDNSNGSGSNGGGSSGGAHGTNFPTGTKGAASGNTGLPSLAFLGTNRAVETQTGANGQVYLPIATDTYMNPGYATGTFTSGLAAPTHVASPGTNGAWPADNFQASKSSIRPHPRIIAPQYKWDALKNGLIAGDPYLSFWNATIVANATKLLGGATVAYEVDGGLDGSGILDVAREIKLRIKNLGYAWKITGNTAFVDQAWAELNNAATGANFGANDNTRWNPQGHFLDTAEMTSAFAIGYDWMFDAWTDAQKTTIRTAILNNGLQWGLNALTQSVGYNWWTGVAPGKGNTLIDGNWNCVCNGGLILGALAIVDEDSSNTASQILSLAPASSQANCFQGAYNDGTWAETANYWYFATTGAAEMVSALTTAYGDDGGLANSNPGWSLTSLFHIYVTGMTSLFNYGDHGPNKFSTTANSLLLWGSLFSRPLYTLFQRDRYDASEPFSMFWYDPTVEGAWWNGLAIDANFNDTRGAWATARTSWTDNSGAFWAIKSSELLNHQTHGDLDCGDFVIDALGQRWAGEFGSGQYLSPNYFSNETQTSERWSYYRKRTEGQNTILLNYSNQLVSAKPVNTFGSTGTTQGAAPSLEIQQSDSAFFVTDMSSAYPSSAKRGIRFVNGRKQILLQDEIAAPTGQDVMWRMHTNATVTVSGDGTSASLALGGQTLVANIVQAQPAGLKFSTQKATPLSQDSPAGIVDPVPAPGNDPVTVLVIDNTGGGQTNIQVLFTPQWPGEQLGTSVNNVALDQWNLGSH
;
A
#
# COMPACT_ATOMS: atom_id res chain seq x y z
N MET A 1 -9.21 -1.07 23.41
CA MET A 1 -8.38 -1.87 22.47
C MET A 1 -9.00 -1.66 21.10
N SER A 2 -8.53 -0.66 20.38
CA SER A 2 -9.00 -0.34 19.02
C SER A 2 -8.40 -1.32 18.02
N ARG A 3 -9.08 -1.49 16.89
CA ARG A 3 -8.79 -2.49 15.87
C ARG A 3 -7.56 -2.15 15.00
N ALA A 4 -6.85 -1.06 15.31
CA ALA A 4 -5.46 -0.86 14.88
C ALA A 4 -4.59 -2.08 15.22
N ASP A 5 -5.00 -2.86 16.22
CA ASP A 5 -4.30 -4.06 16.69
C ASP A 5 -4.87 -5.41 16.22
N ASP A 6 -5.99 -5.48 15.49
CA ASP A 6 -6.62 -6.77 15.18
C ASP A 6 -6.07 -7.37 13.88
N ALA A 7 -5.14 -8.31 14.07
CA ALA A 7 -4.85 -9.37 13.12
C ALA A 7 -6.03 -10.38 13.07
N SER A 8 -7.25 -9.90 12.78
CA SER A 8 -8.26 -10.82 12.28
C SER A 8 -7.70 -11.35 10.96
N GLY A 9 -7.49 -12.66 10.88
CA GLY A 9 -7.05 -13.33 9.66
C GLY A 9 -8.08 -13.26 8.52
N ASP A 10 -8.98 -12.26 8.55
CA ASP A 10 -10.16 -12.10 7.71
C ASP A 10 -9.96 -11.04 6.61
N SER A 11 -8.91 -10.21 6.67
CA SER A 11 -8.55 -9.37 5.53
C SER A 11 -8.05 -10.25 4.38
N ILE A 12 -8.77 -10.24 3.26
CA ILE A 12 -8.35 -10.92 2.02
C ILE A 12 -7.15 -10.23 1.34
N LEU A 13 -6.78 -9.01 1.76
CA LEU A 13 -5.57 -8.33 1.32
C LEU A 13 -4.43 -8.48 2.35
N PRO A 14 -3.19 -8.71 1.89
CA PRO A 14 -2.01 -8.61 2.75
C PRO A 14 -1.85 -7.22 3.34
N GLN A 15 -1.49 -7.16 4.63
CA GLN A 15 -1.11 -5.92 5.29
C GLN A 15 0.37 -5.63 5.07
N HIS A 16 0.68 -4.46 4.51
CA HIS A 16 2.03 -3.92 4.49
C HIS A 16 2.49 -3.63 5.91
N LYS A 17 3.63 -4.20 6.33
CA LYS A 17 4.19 -3.95 7.66
C LYS A 17 5.19 -2.80 7.59
N ASP A 18 4.92 -1.74 8.34
CA ASP A 18 5.88 -0.64 8.53
C ASP A 18 7.21 -1.19 9.10
N PRO A 19 8.37 -0.88 8.50
CA PRO A 19 9.66 -1.32 9.00
C PRO A 19 9.92 -0.97 10.46
N MET A 20 9.35 0.14 10.96
CA MET A 20 9.50 0.60 12.35
C MET A 20 8.44 0.04 13.30
N SER A 21 7.47 -0.73 12.79
CA SER A 21 6.47 -1.40 13.61
C SER A 21 7.08 -2.50 14.48
N ASN A 22 6.63 -2.59 15.73
CA ASN A 22 6.92 -3.70 16.64
C ASN A 22 6.39 -5.07 16.13
N ARG A 23 5.56 -5.10 15.09
CA ARG A 23 5.06 -6.30 14.40
C ARG A 23 5.86 -6.67 13.16
N ASN A 24 6.88 -5.88 12.81
CA ASN A 24 7.86 -6.26 11.81
C ASN A 24 8.57 -7.54 12.32
N PRO A 25 8.47 -8.68 11.61
CA PRO A 25 9.11 -9.93 12.04
C PRO A 25 10.64 -9.83 12.13
N TYR A 26 11.23 -8.74 11.64
CA TYR A 26 12.65 -8.42 11.71
C TYR A 26 12.97 -7.25 12.66
N ALA A 27 11.99 -6.67 13.36
CA ALA A 27 12.28 -5.77 14.49
C ALA A 27 13.08 -6.56 15.53
N ALA A 28 14.20 -6.01 16.00
CA ALA A 28 15.15 -6.72 16.85
C ALA A 28 14.45 -7.49 17.98
N THR A 29 14.42 -8.82 17.86
CA THR A 29 13.84 -9.70 18.86
C THR A 29 14.74 -9.73 20.08
N SER A 30 14.56 -8.77 20.99
CA SER A 30 15.06 -8.83 22.37
C SER A 30 13.91 -9.18 23.33
N SER A 31 13.20 -10.25 23.03
CA SER A 31 12.54 -11.02 24.09
C SER A 31 12.52 -12.46 23.65
N GLU A 32 12.88 -13.36 24.57
CA GLU A 32 12.78 -14.80 24.36
C GLU A 32 11.48 -15.14 23.65
N PRO A 33 11.48 -16.08 22.69
CA PRO A 33 10.25 -16.52 22.06
C PRO A 33 9.30 -16.91 23.18
N ARG A 34 8.24 -16.12 23.39
CA ARG A 34 7.09 -16.59 24.15
C ARG A 34 6.52 -17.71 23.31
N TYR A 35 6.99 -18.90 23.63
CA TYR A 35 6.36 -20.14 23.27
C TYR A 35 4.95 -20.06 23.88
N GLU A 36 3.99 -19.54 23.12
CA GLU A 36 2.60 -19.86 23.39
C GLU A 36 2.53 -21.38 23.38
N LYS A 37 2.39 -21.97 24.56
CA LYS A 37 2.10 -23.41 24.66
C LYS A 37 0.95 -23.66 23.69
N PRO A 38 1.12 -24.52 22.67
CA PRO A 38 0.07 -24.77 21.71
C PRO A 38 -1.18 -25.13 22.51
N LYS A 39 -2.28 -24.41 22.29
CA LYS A 39 -3.59 -24.80 22.82
C LYS A 39 -3.75 -26.27 22.49
N LYS A 40 -3.74 -27.13 23.53
CA LYS A 40 -3.83 -28.59 23.39
C LYS A 40 -4.95 -28.89 22.41
N SER A 41 -4.58 -29.37 21.23
CA SER A 41 -5.58 -29.70 20.23
C SER A 41 -6.53 -30.74 20.84
N ARG A 42 -7.84 -30.52 20.74
CA ARG A 42 -8.86 -31.49 21.15
C ARG A 42 -8.83 -32.78 20.30
N LYS A 43 -7.85 -32.94 19.40
CA LYS A 43 -7.63 -34.15 18.60
C LYS A 43 -7.41 -35.38 19.47
N GLY A 44 -6.77 -35.24 20.63
CA GLY A 44 -6.60 -36.35 21.59
C GLY A 44 -7.92 -36.88 22.15
N LEU A 45 -8.91 -36.01 22.38
CA LEU A 45 -10.23 -36.41 22.89
C LEU A 45 -11.04 -37.14 21.81
N TRP A 46 -10.97 -36.70 20.55
CA TRP A 46 -11.64 -37.34 19.42
C TRP A 46 -11.00 -38.67 19.02
N ILE A 47 -9.67 -38.80 19.13
CA ILE A 47 -8.96 -40.07 18.93
C ILE A 47 -9.29 -41.04 20.07
N LEU A 48 -9.36 -40.58 21.33
CA LEU A 48 -9.75 -41.40 22.48
C LEU A 48 -11.21 -41.86 22.39
N LEU A 49 -12.12 -40.98 21.96
CA LEU A 49 -13.54 -41.33 21.70
C LEU A 49 -13.66 -42.30 20.52
N GLY A 50 -12.89 -42.11 19.45
CA GLY A 50 -12.84 -43.03 18.31
C GLY A 50 -12.31 -44.41 18.69
N LEU A 51 -11.26 -44.48 19.53
CA LEU A 51 -10.72 -45.73 20.06
C LEU A 51 -11.70 -46.43 21.02
N LEU A 52 -12.39 -45.68 21.89
CA LEU A 52 -13.44 -46.23 22.76
C LEU A 52 -14.61 -46.78 21.94
N LEU A 53 -15.03 -46.09 20.88
CA LEU A 53 -16.08 -46.56 19.99
C LEU A 53 -15.66 -47.83 19.23
N ALA A 54 -14.41 -47.88 18.75
CA ALA A 54 -13.85 -49.07 18.10
C ALA A 54 -13.77 -50.27 19.06
N VAL A 55 -13.38 -50.05 20.33
CA VAL A 55 -13.38 -51.10 21.36
C VAL A 55 -14.79 -51.58 21.66
N VAL A 56 -15.79 -50.69 21.73
CA VAL A 56 -17.21 -51.08 21.92
C VAL A 56 -17.73 -51.91 20.73
N ILE A 57 -17.36 -51.55 19.50
CA ILE A 57 -17.74 -52.31 18.29
C ILE A 57 -17.07 -53.69 18.29
N ILE A 58 -15.78 -53.78 18.66
CA ILE A 58 -15.05 -55.05 18.77
C ILE A 58 -15.63 -55.92 19.88
N VAL A 59 -15.96 -55.36 21.04
CA VAL A 59 -16.62 -56.08 22.13
C VAL A 59 -18.02 -56.56 21.70
N GLY A 60 -18.78 -55.74 20.95
CA GLY A 60 -20.07 -56.15 20.38
C GLY A 60 -19.95 -57.29 19.37
N ALA A 61 -18.94 -57.27 18.50
CA ALA A 61 -18.68 -58.33 17.52
C ALA A 61 -18.19 -59.64 18.19
N VAL A 62 -17.37 -59.54 19.23
CA VAL A 62 -16.89 -60.70 20.02
C VAL A 62 -18.02 -61.30 20.85
N LEU A 63 -18.89 -60.49 21.46
CA LEU A 63 -20.08 -60.98 22.15
C LEU A 63 -21.11 -61.59 21.18
N GLY A 64 -21.27 -61.03 19.98
CA GLY A 64 -22.14 -61.58 18.92
C GLY A 64 -21.64 -62.92 18.35
N GLY A 65 -20.32 -63.07 18.16
CA GLY A 65 -19.72 -64.31 17.67
C GLY A 65 -19.71 -65.45 18.70
N VAL A 66 -19.60 -65.13 20.00
CA VAL A 66 -19.57 -66.12 21.09
C VAL A 66 -20.98 -66.57 21.50
N LEU A 67 -22.03 -65.74 21.27
CA LEU A 67 -23.43 -66.12 21.51
C LEU A 67 -24.11 -66.78 20.28
N GLY A 68 -23.58 -66.59 19.07
CA GLY A 68 -24.14 -67.14 17.83
C GLY A 68 -23.70 -68.57 17.45
N SER A 69 -22.79 -69.20 18.20
CA SER A 69 -22.16 -70.48 17.83
C SER A 69 -22.64 -71.70 18.63
N ARG A 70 -23.86 -71.66 19.18
CA ARG A 70 -24.55 -72.83 19.76
C ARG A 70 -25.98 -73.00 19.24
N ALA A 71 -26.12 -73.38 17.97
CA ALA A 71 -27.26 -74.14 17.49
C ALA A 71 -26.89 -74.99 16.25
N SER A 72 -26.63 -76.28 16.52
CA SER A 72 -26.87 -77.49 15.70
C SER A 72 -27.03 -77.36 14.17
N LYS A 73 -26.16 -77.97 13.34
CA LYS A 73 -26.19 -79.39 12.86
C LYS A 73 -27.50 -79.84 12.16
N ARG A 74 -27.44 -80.15 10.86
CA ARG A 74 -27.52 -81.51 10.24
C ARG A 74 -27.73 -81.48 8.70
N ASN A 75 -27.02 -82.41 8.03
CA ASN A 75 -27.32 -83.25 6.83
C ASN A 75 -28.14 -82.66 5.66
N GLY A 76 -27.88 -82.92 4.38
CA GLY A 76 -27.00 -83.87 3.69
C GLY A 76 -27.36 -83.90 2.19
N ASP A 77 -26.44 -84.49 1.41
CA ASP A 77 -26.59 -85.16 0.10
C ASP A 77 -26.99 -84.44 -1.21
N ASN A 78 -26.10 -84.67 -2.19
CA ASN A 78 -26.28 -85.06 -3.60
C ASN A 78 -26.96 -84.12 -4.62
N SER A 79 -26.20 -83.68 -5.64
CA SER A 79 -25.99 -84.38 -6.94
C SER A 79 -25.65 -83.43 -8.10
N ASN A 80 -24.70 -83.87 -8.94
CA ASN A 80 -24.47 -83.68 -10.40
C ASN A 80 -25.04 -82.44 -11.12
N GLY A 81 -24.35 -81.76 -12.06
CA GLY A 81 -23.12 -82.03 -12.81
C GLY A 81 -23.05 -81.13 -14.06
N HIS A 82 -21.91 -81.18 -14.77
CA HIS A 82 -21.62 -80.71 -16.15
C HIS A 82 -21.50 -79.19 -16.40
N ASP A 83 -20.68 -78.68 -17.31
CA ASP A 83 -19.38 -79.06 -17.91
C ASP A 83 -18.95 -77.87 -18.80
N ASN A 84 -17.63 -77.64 -18.95
CA ASN A 84 -16.87 -77.09 -20.10
C ASN A 84 -17.33 -75.81 -20.88
N SER A 85 -16.51 -74.98 -21.54
CA SER A 85 -15.07 -74.92 -21.89
C SER A 85 -14.78 -73.64 -22.72
N ASN A 86 -13.48 -73.30 -22.87
CA ASN A 86 -12.82 -72.51 -23.95
C ASN A 86 -13.12 -71.01 -24.09
N GLY A 87 -12.18 -70.10 -24.39
CA GLY A 87 -10.78 -70.19 -24.85
C GLY A 87 -10.56 -69.37 -26.14
N SER A 88 -9.48 -68.56 -26.19
CA SER A 88 -8.93 -67.83 -27.37
C SER A 88 -9.73 -66.58 -27.82
N GLY A 89 -9.18 -65.48 -28.37
CA GLY A 89 -7.88 -65.12 -28.91
C GLY A 89 -7.97 -63.71 -29.53
N SER A 90 -6.82 -63.11 -29.83
CA SER A 90 -6.61 -61.73 -30.29
C SER A 90 -7.09 -61.40 -31.72
N ASN A 91 -7.32 -60.10 -31.95
CA ASN A 91 -6.81 -59.25 -33.06
C ASN A 91 -7.87 -58.56 -33.97
N GLY A 92 -7.70 -57.24 -34.16
CA GLY A 92 -8.04 -56.55 -35.43
C GLY A 92 -9.14 -55.48 -35.44
N GLY A 93 -8.72 -54.20 -35.54
CA GLY A 93 -9.20 -53.25 -36.56
C GLY A 93 -10.46 -52.41 -36.30
N GLY A 94 -10.29 -51.07 -36.22
CA GLY A 94 -11.39 -50.10 -36.26
C GLY A 94 -10.90 -48.66 -36.29
N SER A 95 -10.96 -48.05 -37.48
CA SER A 95 -10.38 -46.76 -37.88
C SER A 95 -11.17 -45.51 -37.44
N SER A 96 -10.41 -44.47 -37.07
CA SER A 96 -10.57 -43.03 -37.38
C SER A 96 -11.95 -42.35 -37.41
N GLY A 97 -12.08 -41.30 -36.59
CA GLY A 97 -12.91 -40.11 -36.84
C GLY A 97 -12.17 -38.87 -36.35
N GLY A 98 -11.58 -38.10 -37.26
CA GLY A 98 -10.76 -36.93 -36.97
C GLY A 98 -11.58 -35.72 -36.55
N ALA A 99 -11.06 -34.95 -35.59
CA ALA A 99 -11.47 -33.58 -35.32
C ALA A 99 -10.33 -32.64 -35.75
N HIS A 100 -10.72 -31.65 -36.55
CA HIS A 100 -9.86 -30.67 -37.21
C HIS A 100 -8.86 -29.98 -36.28
N GLY A 101 -7.58 -30.12 -36.62
CA GLY A 101 -6.56 -29.15 -36.22
C GLY A 101 -6.71 -27.88 -37.02
N THR A 102 -6.98 -26.77 -36.33
CA THR A 102 -6.71 -25.42 -36.81
C THR A 102 -5.46 -24.93 -36.11
N ASN A 103 -4.33 -24.97 -36.83
CA ASN A 103 -3.14 -24.19 -36.49
C ASN A 103 -3.50 -22.70 -36.57
N PHE A 104 -3.58 -22.02 -35.43
CA PHE A 104 -3.55 -20.56 -35.36
C PHE A 104 -2.11 -20.11 -35.06
N PRO A 105 -1.44 -19.39 -35.97
CA PRO A 105 -0.26 -18.63 -35.62
C PRO A 105 -0.71 -17.28 -35.06
N THR A 106 -0.82 -17.12 -33.74
CA THR A 106 -1.24 -15.85 -33.13
C THR A 106 -0.57 -15.62 -31.77
N GLY A 107 0.07 -14.45 -31.63
CA GLY A 107 0.83 -13.99 -30.47
C GLY A 107 0.04 -13.90 -29.16
N THR A 108 -0.08 -15.03 -28.47
CA THR A 108 -0.50 -15.09 -27.07
C THR A 108 0.71 -14.87 -26.17
N LYS A 109 0.60 -14.02 -25.15
CA LYS A 109 1.61 -13.86 -24.09
C LYS A 109 1.58 -15.13 -23.20
N GLY A 110 2.05 -16.26 -23.74
CA GLY A 110 2.42 -17.50 -23.03
C GLY A 110 1.60 -17.90 -21.79
N ALA A 111 0.29 -18.13 -21.91
CA ALA A 111 -0.56 -18.48 -20.76
C ALA A 111 -0.60 -19.99 -20.39
N ALA A 112 -0.02 -20.88 -21.20
CA ALA A 112 -0.38 -22.30 -21.10
C ALA A 112 0.45 -23.17 -20.13
N SER A 113 1.62 -22.74 -19.62
CA SER A 113 2.46 -23.62 -18.78
C SER A 113 3.56 -22.95 -17.95
N GLY A 114 3.50 -21.63 -17.74
CA GLY A 114 4.53 -20.92 -16.96
C GLY A 114 4.30 -21.08 -15.46
N ASN A 115 5.25 -21.71 -14.75
CA ASN A 115 5.38 -21.54 -13.31
C ASN A 115 5.88 -20.10 -13.08
N THR A 116 4.97 -19.13 -13.10
CA THR A 116 5.31 -17.72 -13.00
C THR A 116 5.58 -17.39 -11.53
N GLY A 117 6.76 -16.82 -11.24
CA GLY A 117 7.13 -16.31 -9.91
C GLY A 117 6.36 -15.05 -9.50
N LEU A 118 5.12 -14.89 -9.99
CA LEU A 118 4.25 -13.76 -9.69
C LEU A 118 4.10 -13.63 -8.16
N PRO A 119 4.11 -12.40 -7.61
CA PRO A 119 4.06 -12.16 -6.19
C PRO A 119 2.84 -12.86 -5.58
N SER A 120 3.06 -13.90 -4.78
CA SER A 120 2.01 -14.57 -4.03
C SER A 120 2.43 -14.74 -2.57
N LEU A 121 1.48 -14.57 -1.65
CA LEU A 121 1.70 -14.71 -0.20
C LEU A 121 2.07 -16.13 0.25
N ALA A 122 2.07 -17.12 -0.65
CA ALA A 122 2.27 -18.52 -0.30
C ALA A 122 3.73 -18.88 0.06
N PHE A 123 4.68 -17.94 -0.07
CA PHE A 123 6.10 -18.18 0.17
C PHE A 123 6.70 -17.19 1.19
N LEU A 124 6.10 -17.08 2.37
CA LEU A 124 6.77 -16.52 3.55
C LEU A 124 7.71 -17.57 4.15
N GLY A 125 8.82 -17.79 3.46
CA GLY A 125 9.96 -18.55 3.96
C GLY A 125 11.21 -17.84 3.47
N THR A 126 11.96 -17.24 4.39
CA THR A 126 13.32 -16.79 4.17
C THR A 126 14.10 -17.87 3.43
N ASN A 127 14.44 -17.63 2.16
CA ASN A 127 15.61 -18.19 1.47
C ASN A 127 15.76 -17.55 0.09
N ARG A 128 16.90 -16.86 -0.11
CA ARG A 128 17.49 -16.73 -1.45
C ARG A 128 17.72 -18.14 -2.00
N ALA A 129 17.50 -18.31 -3.31
CA ALA A 129 17.50 -19.55 -4.13
C ALA A 129 16.06 -20.05 -4.38
N VAL A 130 15.45 -19.82 -5.55
CA VAL A 130 15.95 -20.18 -6.88
C VAL A 130 15.71 -19.01 -7.86
N GLU A 131 16.79 -18.41 -8.36
CA GLU A 131 16.71 -17.63 -9.60
C GLU A 131 16.30 -18.58 -10.72
N THR A 132 15.02 -18.55 -11.11
CA THR A 132 14.63 -19.19 -12.36
C THR A 132 15.21 -18.34 -13.48
N GLN A 133 16.25 -18.89 -14.12
CA GLN A 133 16.78 -18.41 -15.39
C GLN A 133 15.61 -18.08 -16.33
N THR A 134 15.74 -16.95 -17.01
CA THR A 134 14.76 -16.37 -17.93
C THR A 134 14.05 -17.41 -18.78
N GLY A 135 12.75 -17.19 -19.02
CA GLY A 135 12.08 -17.79 -20.17
C GLY A 135 12.75 -17.29 -21.46
N ALA A 136 13.72 -18.03 -21.96
CA ALA A 136 14.06 -18.00 -23.38
C ALA A 136 12.75 -18.22 -24.16
N ASN A 137 12.51 -17.43 -25.21
CA ASN A 137 11.38 -17.50 -26.17
C ASN A 137 10.22 -16.48 -26.01
N GLY A 138 10.52 -15.21 -25.70
CA GLY A 138 9.55 -14.12 -25.91
C GLY A 138 8.44 -13.99 -24.86
N GLN A 139 8.76 -14.23 -23.58
CA GLN A 139 7.80 -14.14 -22.48
C GLN A 139 7.94 -12.84 -21.66
N VAL A 140 6.80 -12.42 -21.11
CA VAL A 140 6.56 -11.24 -20.28
C VAL A 140 7.58 -11.12 -19.14
N TYR A 141 8.08 -9.90 -18.88
CA TYR A 141 8.98 -9.59 -17.77
C TYR A 141 8.21 -9.65 -16.46
N LEU A 142 8.38 -10.75 -15.73
CA LEU A 142 7.73 -10.97 -14.46
C LEU A 142 8.75 -10.83 -13.33
N PRO A 143 8.38 -10.22 -12.19
CA PRO A 143 9.11 -10.47 -10.96
C PRO A 143 9.16 -11.98 -10.70
N ILE A 144 10.30 -12.45 -10.18
CA ILE A 144 10.54 -13.86 -9.89
C ILE A 144 10.28 -14.22 -8.43
N ALA A 145 10.22 -13.20 -7.57
CA ALA A 145 9.99 -13.31 -6.14
C ALA A 145 9.55 -11.95 -5.58
N THR A 146 9.23 -11.92 -4.30
CA THR A 146 9.23 -10.68 -3.50
C THR A 146 10.24 -10.79 -2.38
N ASP A 147 10.76 -9.64 -1.94
CA ASP A 147 11.52 -9.59 -0.69
C ASP A 147 10.62 -9.62 0.55
N THR A 148 11.23 -9.46 1.71
CA THR A 148 10.56 -9.46 3.01
C THR A 148 9.60 -8.29 3.25
N TYR A 149 9.71 -7.24 2.43
CA TYR A 149 8.85 -6.07 2.43
C TYR A 149 7.83 -6.10 1.29
N MET A 150 7.71 -7.24 0.60
CA MET A 150 6.81 -7.45 -0.54
C MET A 150 7.18 -6.64 -1.79
N ASN A 151 8.40 -6.09 -1.88
CA ASN A 151 8.86 -5.47 -3.12
C ASN A 151 9.18 -6.56 -4.15
N PRO A 152 8.84 -6.34 -5.44
CA PRO A 152 9.17 -7.28 -6.49
C PRO A 152 10.68 -7.42 -6.66
N GLY A 153 11.16 -8.66 -6.76
CA GLY A 153 12.54 -9.01 -7.10
C GLY A 153 12.63 -9.49 -8.54
N TYR A 154 13.64 -9.02 -9.27
CA TYR A 154 13.88 -9.38 -10.67
C TYR A 154 15.14 -10.25 -10.78
N ALA A 155 15.20 -11.13 -11.79
CA ALA A 155 16.37 -11.98 -11.99
C ALA A 155 17.63 -11.12 -12.17
N THR A 156 18.66 -11.39 -11.37
CA THR A 156 19.90 -10.62 -11.43
C THR A 156 20.74 -11.12 -12.60
N GLY A 157 21.01 -10.26 -13.56
CA GLY A 157 21.75 -10.65 -14.76
C GLY A 157 21.87 -9.52 -15.77
N THR A 158 22.77 -9.70 -16.73
CA THR A 158 23.04 -8.73 -17.80
C THR A 158 22.22 -8.98 -19.06
N PHE A 159 21.33 -9.98 -19.05
CA PHE A 159 20.49 -10.32 -20.18
C PHE A 159 19.51 -9.20 -20.49
N THR A 160 19.71 -8.52 -21.62
CA THR A 160 18.84 -7.45 -22.10
C THR A 160 17.88 -7.90 -23.21
N SER A 161 18.03 -9.13 -23.72
CA SER A 161 17.18 -9.65 -24.79
C SER A 161 15.72 -9.66 -24.37
N GLY A 162 14.93 -8.78 -24.98
CA GLY A 162 13.52 -8.55 -24.68
C GLY A 162 13.25 -7.33 -23.79
N LEU A 163 14.16 -6.93 -22.90
CA LEU A 163 13.95 -5.81 -21.98
C LEU A 163 14.01 -4.48 -22.74
N ALA A 164 12.85 -4.02 -23.22
CA ALA A 164 12.67 -2.75 -23.91
C ALA A 164 12.30 -1.63 -22.93
N ALA A 165 12.40 -0.38 -23.39
CA ALA A 165 11.87 0.77 -22.66
C ALA A 165 10.33 0.66 -22.55
N PRO A 166 9.71 1.23 -21.50
CA PRO A 166 8.26 1.26 -21.37
C PRO A 166 7.57 1.79 -22.62
N THR A 167 6.68 0.99 -23.22
CA THR A 167 6.02 1.33 -24.48
C THR A 167 4.66 0.64 -24.61
N HIS A 168 3.93 0.97 -25.67
CA HIS A 168 2.74 0.23 -26.11
C HIS A 168 3.09 -0.66 -27.31
N VAL A 169 2.55 -1.88 -27.31
CA VAL A 169 2.62 -2.79 -28.45
C VAL A 169 1.86 -2.17 -29.62
N ALA A 170 2.54 -1.90 -30.74
CA ALA A 170 1.94 -1.26 -31.91
C ALA A 170 0.91 -2.13 -32.65
N SER A 171 1.00 -3.46 -32.52
CA SER A 171 0.10 -4.41 -33.14
C SER A 171 -0.18 -5.56 -32.17
N PRO A 172 -1.01 -5.29 -31.14
CA PRO A 172 -1.36 -6.31 -30.17
C PRO A 172 -2.08 -7.46 -30.89
N GLY A 173 -1.74 -8.70 -30.55
CA GLY A 173 -2.42 -9.88 -31.08
C GLY A 173 -3.91 -9.89 -30.73
N THR A 174 -4.65 -10.86 -31.27
CA THR A 174 -6.05 -11.09 -30.86
C THR A 174 -6.11 -11.26 -29.35
N ASN A 175 -6.92 -10.44 -28.67
CA ASN A 175 -7.00 -10.37 -27.20
C ASN A 175 -5.74 -9.82 -26.50
N GLY A 176 -4.97 -8.95 -27.17
CA GLY A 176 -3.86 -8.19 -26.59
C GLY A 176 -4.18 -6.73 -26.27
N ALA A 177 -5.41 -6.28 -26.53
CA ALA A 177 -5.86 -4.89 -26.35
C ALA A 177 -7.34 -4.83 -25.97
N TRP A 178 -7.73 -3.75 -25.29
CA TRP A 178 -9.14 -3.43 -25.13
C TRP A 178 -9.80 -3.22 -26.50
N PRO A 179 -11.02 -3.75 -26.74
CA PRO A 179 -11.76 -3.44 -27.94
C PRO A 179 -12.20 -1.97 -27.93
N ALA A 180 -12.49 -1.42 -29.11
CA ALA A 180 -13.08 -0.10 -29.22
C ALA A 180 -14.43 -0.06 -28.48
N ASP A 181 -14.67 1.02 -27.75
CA ASP A 181 -15.97 1.27 -27.13
C ASP A 181 -17.00 1.54 -28.23
N ASN A 182 -18.00 0.67 -28.32
CA ASN A 182 -19.04 0.74 -29.33
C ASN A 182 -20.26 1.58 -28.89
N PHE A 183 -20.23 2.16 -27.69
CA PHE A 183 -21.27 3.03 -27.18
C PHE A 183 -20.76 4.45 -27.00
N GLN A 184 -21.47 5.42 -27.60
CA GLN A 184 -21.15 6.84 -27.51
C GLN A 184 -21.81 7.44 -26.27
N ALA A 185 -21.18 7.23 -25.11
CA ALA A 185 -21.67 7.79 -23.85
C ALA A 185 -21.59 9.33 -23.86
N SER A 186 -22.60 9.96 -23.26
CA SER A 186 -22.64 11.41 -23.04
C SER A 186 -23.52 11.73 -21.82
N LYS A 187 -23.48 12.98 -21.35
CA LYS A 187 -24.41 13.46 -20.31
C LYS A 187 -25.88 13.35 -20.73
N SER A 188 -26.19 13.44 -22.03
CA SER A 188 -27.55 13.30 -22.57
C SER A 188 -27.91 11.87 -22.96
N SER A 189 -26.93 10.97 -23.01
CA SER A 189 -27.06 9.55 -23.35
C SER A 189 -26.14 8.73 -22.46
N ILE A 190 -26.51 8.63 -21.18
CA ILE A 190 -25.76 7.84 -20.20
C ILE A 190 -25.74 6.36 -20.61
N ARG A 191 -24.62 5.69 -20.35
CA ARG A 191 -24.51 4.25 -20.60
C ARG A 191 -25.51 3.45 -19.75
N PRO A 192 -26.10 2.36 -20.27
CA PRO A 192 -26.82 1.37 -19.46
C PRO A 192 -25.91 0.66 -18.46
N HIS A 193 -26.49 0.09 -17.41
CA HIS A 193 -25.75 -0.75 -16.46
C HIS A 193 -25.17 -2.02 -17.11
N PRO A 194 -24.00 -2.52 -16.66
CA PRO A 194 -23.06 -1.84 -15.77
C PRO A 194 -22.36 -0.67 -16.51
N ARG A 195 -22.16 0.45 -15.80
CA ARG A 195 -21.57 1.69 -16.34
C ARG A 195 -20.48 2.30 -15.47
N ILE A 196 -20.35 1.91 -14.21
CA ILE A 196 -19.36 2.47 -13.27
C ILE A 196 -18.08 1.65 -13.36
N ILE A 197 -17.00 2.26 -13.86
CA ILE A 197 -15.63 1.70 -13.99
C ILE A 197 -15.51 0.54 -14.99
N ALA A 198 -16.47 -0.38 -14.98
CA ALA A 198 -16.47 -1.64 -15.71
C ALA A 198 -17.72 -1.75 -16.61
N PRO A 199 -17.77 -1.01 -17.74
CA PRO A 199 -18.87 -1.13 -18.69
C PRO A 199 -18.93 -2.52 -19.34
N GLN A 200 -20.11 -2.94 -19.79
CA GLN A 200 -20.37 -4.30 -20.29
C GLN A 200 -19.33 -4.81 -21.31
N TYR A 201 -18.90 -3.98 -22.26
CA TYR A 201 -17.92 -4.39 -23.28
C TYR A 201 -16.56 -4.80 -22.70
N LYS A 202 -16.15 -4.23 -21.55
CA LYS A 202 -14.91 -4.63 -20.86
C LYS A 202 -15.06 -6.00 -20.21
N TRP A 203 -16.21 -6.30 -19.60
CA TRP A 203 -16.48 -7.64 -19.08
C TRP A 203 -16.45 -8.70 -20.17
N ASP A 204 -17.03 -8.39 -21.32
CA ASP A 204 -17.05 -9.30 -22.47
C ASP A 204 -15.63 -9.49 -23.01
N ALA A 205 -14.81 -8.44 -23.13
CA ALA A 205 -13.41 -8.54 -23.52
C ALA A 205 -12.59 -9.40 -22.55
N LEU A 206 -12.78 -9.22 -21.24
CA LEU A 206 -12.13 -10.04 -20.20
C LEU A 206 -12.42 -11.53 -20.38
N LYS A 207 -13.71 -11.90 -20.50
CA LYS A 207 -14.15 -13.29 -20.68
C LYS A 207 -13.78 -13.88 -22.04
N ASN A 208 -13.82 -13.07 -23.10
CA ASN A 208 -13.59 -13.51 -24.48
C ASN A 208 -12.11 -13.55 -24.88
N GLY A 209 -11.20 -13.37 -23.92
CA GLY A 209 -9.83 -13.84 -24.08
C GLY A 209 -8.75 -12.96 -23.47
N LEU A 210 -9.03 -11.74 -22.97
CA LEU A 210 -7.98 -10.95 -22.30
C LEU A 210 -7.41 -11.68 -21.07
N ILE A 211 -8.28 -12.29 -20.25
CA ILE A 211 -7.84 -13.08 -19.08
C ILE A 211 -6.98 -14.28 -19.50
N ALA A 212 -7.35 -14.97 -20.58
CA ALA A 212 -6.61 -16.12 -21.08
C ALA A 212 -5.35 -15.72 -21.86
N GLY A 213 -5.28 -14.48 -22.35
CA GLY A 213 -4.24 -13.97 -23.24
C GLY A 213 -3.11 -13.22 -22.53
N ASP A 214 -3.31 -12.79 -21.28
CA ASP A 214 -2.33 -12.05 -20.47
C ASP A 214 -2.08 -12.74 -19.11
N PRO A 215 -0.82 -13.01 -18.75
CA PRO A 215 -0.48 -13.75 -17.52
C PRO A 215 -0.82 -12.98 -16.23
N TYR A 216 -0.76 -11.64 -16.23
CA TYR A 216 -1.14 -10.85 -15.07
C TYR A 216 -2.65 -10.89 -14.88
N LEU A 217 -3.43 -10.67 -15.94
CA LEU A 217 -4.89 -10.77 -15.88
C LEU A 217 -5.34 -12.18 -15.45
N SER A 218 -4.68 -13.23 -15.93
CA SER A 218 -4.95 -14.61 -15.52
C SER A 218 -4.74 -14.82 -14.02
N PHE A 219 -3.58 -14.38 -13.51
CA PHE A 219 -3.21 -14.51 -12.10
C PHE A 219 -4.08 -13.67 -11.17
N TRP A 220 -4.32 -12.40 -11.52
CA TRP A 220 -5.20 -11.51 -10.76
C TRP A 220 -6.62 -12.07 -10.71
N ASN A 221 -7.16 -12.54 -11.85
CA ASN A 221 -8.47 -13.17 -11.91
C ASN A 221 -8.57 -14.36 -10.94
N ALA A 222 -7.60 -15.28 -10.97
CA ALA A 222 -7.59 -16.43 -10.07
C ALA A 222 -7.53 -16.01 -8.59
N THR A 223 -6.72 -15.00 -8.28
CA THR A 223 -6.57 -14.46 -6.91
C THR A 223 -7.86 -13.83 -6.41
N ILE A 224 -8.49 -12.98 -7.22
CA ILE A 224 -9.73 -12.29 -6.89
C ILE A 224 -10.87 -13.30 -6.64
N VAL A 225 -11.04 -14.29 -7.54
CA VAL A 225 -12.07 -15.33 -7.39
C VAL A 225 -11.80 -16.19 -6.15
N ALA A 226 -10.55 -16.56 -5.88
CA ALA A 226 -10.20 -17.31 -4.67
C ALA A 226 -10.49 -16.52 -3.39
N ASN A 227 -10.20 -15.22 -3.39
CA ASN A 227 -10.49 -14.34 -2.25
C ASN A 227 -12.00 -14.15 -2.05
N ALA A 228 -12.77 -13.94 -3.11
CA ALA A 228 -14.23 -13.88 -3.03
C ALA A 228 -14.84 -15.19 -2.50
N THR A 229 -14.29 -16.34 -2.92
CA THR A 229 -14.77 -17.66 -2.49
C THR A 229 -14.63 -17.87 -0.98
N LYS A 230 -13.60 -17.31 -0.34
CA LYS A 230 -13.42 -17.38 1.12
C LYS A 230 -14.51 -16.65 1.92
N LEU A 231 -15.23 -15.72 1.29
CA LEU A 231 -16.30 -14.95 1.93
C LEU A 231 -17.64 -15.69 1.95
N LEU A 232 -17.82 -16.71 1.10
CA LEU A 232 -19.10 -17.40 0.95
C LEU A 232 -19.52 -18.10 2.24
N GLY A 233 -20.75 -17.81 2.70
CA GLY A 233 -21.30 -18.38 3.93
C GLY A 233 -20.68 -17.79 5.21
N GLY A 234 -19.84 -16.77 5.08
CA GLY A 234 -19.28 -16.01 6.19
C GLY A 234 -20.29 -15.01 6.77
N ALA A 235 -20.01 -14.54 7.99
CA ALA A 235 -20.79 -13.47 8.59
C ALA A 235 -20.60 -12.15 7.83
N THR A 236 -21.66 -11.36 7.74
CA THR A 236 -21.59 -9.99 7.24
C THR A 236 -20.69 -9.14 8.14
N VAL A 237 -20.12 -8.07 7.59
CA VAL A 237 -19.29 -7.14 8.37
C VAL A 237 -20.12 -6.57 9.52
N ALA A 238 -19.57 -6.64 10.73
CA ALA A 238 -20.21 -6.11 11.94
C ALA A 238 -20.12 -4.58 11.97
N TYR A 239 -21.13 -3.94 12.57
CA TYR A 239 -21.11 -2.50 12.80
C TYR A 239 -20.26 -2.20 14.05
N GLU A 240 -18.99 -1.90 13.81
CA GLU A 240 -18.02 -1.58 14.86
C GLU A 240 -17.57 -0.13 14.71
N VAL A 241 -17.60 0.61 15.82
CA VAL A 241 -17.20 2.02 15.85
C VAL A 241 -15.81 2.13 16.48
N ASP A 242 -14.86 2.67 15.73
CA ASP A 242 -13.48 2.88 16.19
C ASP A 242 -13.31 4.29 16.77
N GLY A 243 -13.12 4.35 18.10
CA GLY A 243 -12.86 5.61 18.79
C GLY A 243 -14.01 6.62 18.84
N GLY A 244 -15.23 6.17 18.56
CA GLY A 244 -16.43 7.01 18.52
C GLY A 244 -16.80 7.48 17.11
N LEU A 245 -18.05 7.90 16.92
CA LEU A 245 -18.57 8.35 15.62
C LEU A 245 -17.93 9.65 15.14
N ASP A 246 -17.48 10.50 16.05
CA ASP A 246 -16.73 11.72 15.75
C ASP A 246 -15.20 11.50 15.71
N GLY A 247 -14.74 10.27 15.96
CA GLY A 247 -13.34 9.84 15.90
C GLY A 247 -13.01 9.21 14.56
N SER A 248 -12.49 7.96 14.56
CA SER A 248 -12.26 7.19 13.33
C SER A 248 -13.55 6.59 12.74
N GLY A 249 -14.66 6.67 13.48
CA GLY A 249 -16.00 6.33 12.98
C GLY A 249 -16.13 4.85 12.62
N ILE A 250 -16.78 4.59 11.50
CA ILE A 250 -16.97 3.24 10.93
C ILE A 250 -16.18 3.08 9.63
N LEU A 251 -15.10 3.85 9.44
CA LEU A 251 -14.42 3.93 8.14
C LEU A 251 -13.85 2.58 7.70
N ASP A 252 -13.32 1.79 8.62
CA ASP A 252 -12.81 0.45 8.34
C ASP A 252 -13.96 -0.51 7.96
N VAL A 253 -15.12 -0.40 8.60
CA VAL A 253 -16.33 -1.17 8.25
C VAL A 253 -16.79 -0.83 6.83
N ALA A 254 -16.87 0.46 6.49
CA ALA A 254 -17.27 0.92 5.15
C ALA A 254 -16.32 0.40 4.06
N ARG A 255 -15.00 0.48 4.30
CA ARG A 255 -13.97 0.03 3.37
C ARG A 255 -13.89 -1.49 3.25
N GLU A 256 -14.11 -2.23 4.34
CA GLU A 256 -14.22 -3.69 4.30
C GLU A 256 -15.43 -4.13 3.47
N ILE A 257 -16.59 -3.48 3.65
CA ILE A 257 -17.78 -3.73 2.82
C ILE A 257 -17.48 -3.41 1.35
N LYS A 258 -16.85 -2.27 1.04
CA LYS A 258 -16.44 -1.93 -0.34
C LYS A 258 -15.54 -3.02 -0.93
N LEU A 259 -14.53 -3.47 -0.19
CA LEU A 259 -13.63 -4.54 -0.61
C LEU A 259 -14.40 -5.84 -0.91
N ARG A 260 -15.29 -6.27 -0.01
CA ARG A 260 -16.08 -7.50 -0.18
C ARG A 260 -16.99 -7.39 -1.41
N ILE A 261 -17.74 -6.29 -1.56
CA ILE A 261 -18.67 -6.09 -2.67
C ILE A 261 -17.96 -6.06 -4.03
N LYS A 262 -16.81 -5.39 -4.13
CA LYS A 262 -15.98 -5.41 -5.35
C LYS A 262 -15.60 -6.84 -5.74
N ASN A 263 -15.10 -7.63 -4.79
CA ASN A 263 -14.64 -9.00 -5.05
C ASN A 263 -15.79 -9.95 -5.38
N LEU A 264 -16.89 -9.89 -4.62
CA LEU A 264 -18.09 -10.70 -4.84
C LEU A 264 -18.75 -10.37 -6.20
N GLY A 265 -18.92 -9.09 -6.50
CA GLY A 265 -19.50 -8.64 -7.77
C GLY A 265 -18.65 -9.07 -8.98
N TYR A 266 -17.32 -8.92 -8.89
CA TYR A 266 -16.40 -9.41 -9.91
C TYR A 266 -16.49 -10.93 -10.09
N ALA A 267 -16.40 -11.68 -8.99
CA ALA A 267 -16.42 -13.14 -9.03
C ALA A 267 -17.73 -13.67 -9.61
N TRP A 268 -18.87 -13.04 -9.30
CA TRP A 268 -20.15 -13.37 -9.94
C TRP A 268 -20.11 -13.12 -11.45
N LYS A 269 -19.73 -11.91 -11.91
CA LYS A 269 -19.72 -11.59 -13.35
C LYS A 269 -18.80 -12.50 -14.17
N ILE A 270 -17.71 -13.00 -13.58
CA ILE A 270 -16.78 -13.94 -14.23
C ILE A 270 -17.28 -15.38 -14.19
N THR A 271 -17.80 -15.86 -13.05
CA THR A 271 -18.10 -17.28 -12.86
C THR A 271 -19.56 -17.66 -13.12
N GLY A 272 -20.48 -16.70 -13.05
CA GLY A 272 -21.92 -16.94 -13.06
C GLY A 272 -22.49 -17.56 -11.77
N ASN A 273 -21.67 -17.79 -10.74
CA ASN A 273 -22.11 -18.41 -9.49
C ASN A 273 -22.91 -17.42 -8.63
N THR A 274 -24.21 -17.67 -8.47
CA THR A 274 -25.13 -16.80 -7.73
C THR A 274 -24.86 -16.75 -6.23
N ALA A 275 -24.11 -17.70 -5.65
CA ALA A 275 -23.74 -17.65 -4.24
C ALA A 275 -22.96 -16.36 -3.88
N PHE A 276 -22.22 -15.80 -4.83
CA PHE A 276 -21.55 -14.51 -4.66
C PHE A 276 -22.54 -13.34 -4.57
N VAL A 277 -23.64 -13.39 -5.35
CA VAL A 277 -24.73 -12.41 -5.30
C VAL A 277 -25.48 -12.53 -3.98
N ASP A 278 -25.76 -13.75 -3.52
CA ASP A 278 -26.42 -14.00 -2.25
C ASP A 278 -25.61 -13.44 -1.07
N GLN A 279 -24.29 -13.66 -1.07
CA GLN A 279 -23.40 -13.08 -0.07
C GLN A 279 -23.33 -11.55 -0.19
N ALA A 280 -23.25 -10.99 -1.40
CA ALA A 280 -23.23 -9.54 -1.60
C ALA A 280 -24.55 -8.88 -1.15
N TRP A 281 -25.68 -9.52 -1.39
CA TRP A 281 -26.98 -9.09 -0.87
C TRP A 281 -26.99 -9.07 0.65
N ALA A 282 -26.47 -10.12 1.31
CA ALA A 282 -26.40 -10.16 2.77
C ALA A 282 -25.63 -8.96 3.34
N GLU A 283 -24.46 -8.64 2.76
CA GLU A 283 -23.64 -7.49 3.16
C GLU A 283 -24.38 -6.15 2.97
N LEU A 284 -24.90 -5.90 1.75
CA LEU A 284 -25.59 -4.64 1.44
C LEU A 284 -26.88 -4.50 2.25
N ASN A 285 -27.67 -5.56 2.39
CA ASN A 285 -28.92 -5.51 3.14
C ASN A 285 -28.67 -5.25 4.63
N ASN A 286 -27.63 -5.85 5.22
CA ASN A 286 -27.20 -5.57 6.58
C ASN A 286 -26.82 -4.08 6.73
N ALA A 287 -25.97 -3.55 5.87
CA ALA A 287 -25.53 -2.15 5.94
C ALA A 287 -26.63 -1.13 5.62
N ALA A 288 -27.67 -1.53 4.87
CA ALA A 288 -28.79 -0.69 4.48
C ALA A 288 -29.92 -0.66 5.52
N THR A 289 -30.25 -1.82 6.10
CA THR A 289 -31.48 -2.01 6.89
C THR A 289 -31.29 -2.87 8.14
N GLY A 290 -30.10 -3.44 8.35
CA GLY A 290 -29.80 -4.31 9.49
C GLY A 290 -30.12 -3.63 10.82
N ALA A 291 -30.88 -4.32 11.67
CA ALA A 291 -31.31 -3.79 12.95
C ALA A 291 -30.14 -3.49 13.91
N ASN A 292 -29.03 -4.20 13.73
CA ASN A 292 -27.80 -4.01 14.51
C ASN A 292 -26.75 -3.18 13.74
N PHE A 293 -27.11 -2.56 12.62
CA PHE A 293 -26.20 -1.79 11.79
C PHE A 293 -26.55 -0.30 11.82
N GLY A 294 -25.93 0.41 12.76
CA GLY A 294 -26.10 1.85 12.94
C GLY A 294 -27.51 2.28 13.36
N ALA A 295 -27.71 3.59 13.44
CA ALA A 295 -28.99 4.19 13.82
C ALA A 295 -30.04 4.10 12.69
N ASN A 296 -31.30 3.87 13.05
CA ASN A 296 -32.40 3.76 12.08
C ASN A 296 -33.08 5.10 11.78
N ASP A 297 -32.29 6.11 11.40
CA ASP A 297 -32.72 7.50 11.18
C ASP A 297 -31.98 8.20 10.03
N ASN A 298 -31.50 7.42 9.06
CA ASN A 298 -30.64 7.83 7.94
C ASN A 298 -29.24 8.35 8.31
N THR A 299 -28.81 8.22 9.57
CA THR A 299 -27.43 8.53 10.01
C THR A 299 -26.55 7.29 10.16
N ARG A 300 -27.04 6.09 9.80
CA ARG A 300 -26.31 4.81 9.93
C ARG A 300 -24.94 4.75 9.25
N TRP A 301 -24.68 5.59 8.25
CA TRP A 301 -23.39 5.66 7.57
C TRP A 301 -22.49 6.76 8.13
N ASN A 302 -22.83 7.31 9.30
CA ASN A 302 -22.10 8.34 10.03
C ASN A 302 -21.82 9.65 9.24
N PRO A 303 -22.81 10.25 8.55
CA PRO A 303 -22.59 11.45 7.75
C PRO A 303 -22.26 12.70 8.57
N GLN A 304 -22.62 12.73 9.86
CA GLN A 304 -22.39 13.90 10.72
C GLN A 304 -21.01 13.88 11.37
N GLY A 305 -20.55 12.71 11.84
CA GLY A 305 -19.29 12.58 12.58
C GLY A 305 -18.08 12.40 11.65
N HIS A 306 -18.21 11.59 10.60
CA HIS A 306 -17.07 11.23 9.74
C HIS A 306 -17.52 10.91 8.30
N PHE A 307 -17.60 11.94 7.45
CA PHE A 307 -18.20 11.81 6.10
C PHE A 307 -17.48 10.84 5.16
N LEU A 308 -16.21 10.50 5.42
CA LEU A 308 -15.51 9.42 4.70
C LEU A 308 -16.26 8.09 4.82
N ASP A 309 -16.88 7.81 5.97
CA ASP A 309 -17.70 6.61 6.22
C ASP A 309 -18.84 6.53 5.21
N THR A 310 -19.59 7.63 5.10
CA THR A 310 -20.71 7.79 4.17
C THR A 310 -20.26 7.64 2.73
N ALA A 311 -19.14 8.26 2.37
CA ALA A 311 -18.65 8.24 0.99
C ALA A 311 -18.17 6.85 0.56
N GLU A 312 -17.38 6.18 1.40
CA GLU A 312 -16.91 4.82 1.12
C GLU A 312 -18.07 3.81 1.07
N MET A 313 -19.06 3.97 1.95
CA MET A 313 -20.27 3.15 1.92
C MET A 313 -21.12 3.43 0.66
N THR A 314 -21.24 4.69 0.26
CA THR A 314 -21.94 5.07 -0.98
C THR A 314 -21.25 4.46 -2.19
N SER A 315 -19.91 4.48 -2.25
CA SER A 315 -19.13 3.78 -3.27
C SER A 315 -19.41 2.28 -3.28
N ALA A 316 -19.40 1.62 -2.12
CA ALA A 316 -19.67 0.19 -2.01
C ALA A 316 -21.05 -0.19 -2.58
N PHE A 317 -22.07 0.59 -2.22
CA PHE A 317 -23.43 0.39 -2.70
C PHE A 317 -23.57 0.67 -4.19
N ALA A 318 -22.93 1.72 -4.69
CA ALA A 318 -22.93 2.07 -6.12
C ALA A 318 -22.33 0.94 -6.97
N ILE A 319 -21.16 0.41 -6.56
CA ILE A 319 -20.51 -0.71 -7.23
C ILE A 319 -21.40 -1.96 -7.19
N GLY A 320 -21.98 -2.27 -6.02
CA GLY A 320 -22.89 -3.40 -5.87
C GLY A 320 -24.15 -3.28 -6.73
N TYR A 321 -24.77 -2.10 -6.77
CA TYR A 321 -25.94 -1.81 -7.60
C TYR A 321 -25.65 -2.00 -9.08
N ASP A 322 -24.58 -1.34 -9.56
CA ASP A 322 -24.22 -1.27 -10.96
C ASP A 322 -23.71 -2.61 -11.50
N TRP A 323 -22.75 -3.22 -10.81
CA TRP A 323 -22.11 -4.44 -11.31
C TRP A 323 -23.05 -5.64 -11.25
N MET A 324 -23.94 -5.73 -10.25
CA MET A 324 -24.90 -6.82 -10.11
C MET A 324 -26.33 -6.44 -10.53
N PHE A 325 -26.49 -5.37 -11.33
CA PHE A 325 -27.79 -4.82 -11.71
C PHE A 325 -28.77 -5.88 -12.26
N ASP A 326 -28.30 -6.79 -13.10
CA ASP A 326 -29.15 -7.82 -13.72
C ASP A 326 -29.49 -8.99 -12.78
N ALA A 327 -28.77 -9.12 -11.66
CA ALA A 327 -28.99 -10.18 -10.67
C ALA A 327 -30.04 -9.79 -9.62
N TRP A 328 -30.21 -8.49 -9.38
CA TRP A 328 -31.10 -7.97 -8.36
C TRP A 328 -32.57 -8.08 -8.75
N THR A 329 -33.40 -8.52 -7.81
CA THR A 329 -34.86 -8.31 -7.87
C THR A 329 -35.20 -6.82 -7.74
N ASP A 330 -36.38 -6.40 -8.20
CA ASP A 330 -36.84 -5.00 -8.08
C ASP A 330 -36.87 -4.50 -6.63
N ALA A 331 -37.19 -5.39 -5.68
CA ALA A 331 -37.17 -5.08 -4.25
C ALA A 331 -35.73 -4.83 -3.77
N GLN A 332 -34.77 -5.67 -4.16
CA GLN A 332 -33.35 -5.48 -3.82
C GLN A 332 -32.80 -4.20 -4.44
N LYS A 333 -33.11 -3.92 -5.72
CA LYS A 333 -32.75 -2.65 -6.39
C LYS A 333 -33.29 -1.46 -5.62
N THR A 334 -34.56 -1.51 -5.24
CA THR A 334 -35.20 -0.44 -4.46
C THR A 334 -34.50 -0.21 -3.12
N THR A 335 -34.17 -1.28 -2.39
CA THR A 335 -33.44 -1.17 -1.12
C THR A 335 -32.07 -0.52 -1.30
N ILE A 336 -31.28 -0.98 -2.27
CA ILE A 336 -29.93 -0.48 -2.53
C ILE A 336 -29.98 0.99 -2.99
N ARG A 337 -30.82 1.32 -3.98
CA ARG A 337 -31.01 2.70 -4.46
C ARG A 337 -31.47 3.64 -3.36
N THR A 338 -32.43 3.22 -2.52
CA THR A 338 -32.93 4.03 -1.40
C THR A 338 -31.82 4.31 -0.39
N ALA A 339 -30.98 3.32 -0.09
CA ALA A 339 -29.83 3.51 0.79
C ALA A 339 -28.81 4.51 0.21
N ILE A 340 -28.46 4.37 -1.08
CA ILE A 340 -27.58 5.34 -1.79
C ILE A 340 -28.14 6.76 -1.67
N LEU A 341 -29.44 6.94 -1.95
CA LEU A 341 -30.07 8.25 -1.94
C LEU A 341 -30.14 8.85 -0.53
N ASN A 342 -30.71 8.13 0.44
CA ASN A 342 -31.07 8.68 1.75
C ASN A 342 -29.89 8.71 2.73
N ASN A 343 -29.03 7.69 2.72
CA ASN A 343 -27.89 7.63 3.64
C ASN A 343 -26.64 8.28 3.05
N GLY A 344 -26.56 8.44 1.72
CA GLY A 344 -25.41 9.02 1.01
C GLY A 344 -25.71 10.37 0.35
N LEU A 345 -26.39 10.35 -0.80
CA LEU A 345 -26.46 11.50 -1.71
C LEU A 345 -27.19 12.72 -1.12
N GLN A 346 -28.25 12.53 -0.33
CA GLN A 346 -28.94 13.65 0.34
C GLN A 346 -28.01 14.40 1.31
N TRP A 347 -27.20 13.67 2.07
CA TRP A 347 -26.19 14.25 2.97
C TRP A 347 -25.08 14.96 2.18
N GLY A 348 -24.63 14.36 1.08
CA GLY A 348 -23.66 15.00 0.17
C GLY A 348 -24.18 16.30 -0.45
N LEU A 349 -25.44 16.32 -0.88
CA LEU A 349 -26.05 17.51 -1.45
C LEU A 349 -26.17 18.62 -0.42
N ASN A 350 -26.56 18.27 0.82
CA ASN A 350 -26.59 19.22 1.93
C ASN A 350 -25.19 19.79 2.20
N ALA A 351 -24.14 18.95 2.23
CA ALA A 351 -22.77 19.41 2.41
C ALA A 351 -22.33 20.39 1.30
N LEU A 352 -22.67 20.09 0.04
CA LEU A 352 -22.25 20.89 -1.12
C LEU A 352 -23.06 22.18 -1.31
N THR A 353 -24.24 22.32 -0.70
CA THR A 353 -25.16 23.44 -0.94
C THR A 353 -25.50 24.27 0.29
N GLN A 354 -25.29 23.76 1.50
CA GLN A 354 -25.71 24.38 2.74
C GLN A 354 -24.54 24.55 3.71
N SER A 355 -24.71 25.47 4.66
CA SER A 355 -23.78 25.65 5.78
C SER A 355 -24.15 24.69 6.92
N VAL A 356 -23.61 23.47 6.88
CA VAL A 356 -23.84 22.41 7.87
C VAL A 356 -22.54 22.00 8.56
N GLY A 357 -22.59 21.53 9.80
CA GLY A 357 -21.39 21.27 10.63
C GLY A 357 -20.41 20.22 10.08
N TYR A 358 -20.83 19.43 9.09
CA TYR A 358 -20.04 18.37 8.46
C TYR A 358 -19.59 18.70 7.03
N ASN A 359 -19.79 19.93 6.53
CA ASN A 359 -19.44 20.30 5.15
C ASN A 359 -17.99 20.74 4.95
N TRP A 360 -17.17 20.71 5.99
CA TRP A 360 -15.81 21.26 5.95
C TRP A 360 -15.00 20.68 4.78
N TRP A 361 -15.09 19.37 4.51
CA TRP A 361 -14.36 18.66 3.44
C TRP A 361 -14.65 19.17 2.01
N THR A 362 -15.70 19.97 1.81
CA THR A 362 -16.04 20.55 0.50
C THR A 362 -15.15 21.74 0.11
N GLY A 363 -14.31 22.22 1.02
CA GLY A 363 -13.53 23.45 0.87
C GLY A 363 -14.24 24.71 1.39
N VAL A 364 -15.51 24.61 1.78
CA VAL A 364 -16.32 25.72 2.30
C VAL A 364 -16.62 25.51 3.78
N ALA A 365 -15.72 25.95 4.67
CA ALA A 365 -15.96 25.90 6.11
C ALA A 365 -16.46 27.26 6.65
N PRO A 366 -17.61 27.32 7.36
CA PRO A 366 -17.99 28.51 8.11
C PRO A 366 -16.97 28.79 9.23
N GLY A 367 -16.32 29.95 9.19
CA GLY A 367 -15.41 30.40 10.25
C GLY A 367 -13.99 29.80 10.25
N LYS A 368 -13.64 28.96 9.26
CA LYS A 368 -12.25 28.55 8.99
C LYS A 368 -11.83 29.07 7.61
N GLY A 369 -10.71 29.79 7.54
CA GLY A 369 -10.19 30.34 6.29
C GLY A 369 -10.02 29.26 5.21
N ASN A 370 -10.33 29.64 3.97
CA ASN A 370 -10.38 28.84 2.74
C ASN A 370 -9.01 28.32 2.25
N THR A 371 -8.23 27.58 3.04
CA THR A 371 -6.83 27.25 2.65
C THR A 371 -6.32 25.85 2.98
N LEU A 372 -7.15 24.94 3.52
CA LEU A 372 -6.64 23.70 4.16
C LEU A 372 -7.13 22.37 3.58
N ILE A 373 -7.78 22.31 2.40
CA ILE A 373 -8.43 21.05 1.95
C ILE A 373 -8.09 20.71 0.51
N ASP A 374 -6.83 20.87 0.14
CA ASP A 374 -6.25 20.27 -1.07
C ASP A 374 -5.76 18.85 -0.73
N GLY A 375 -6.68 17.88 -0.56
CA GLY A 375 -6.27 16.53 -0.18
C GLY A 375 -7.38 15.47 -0.10
N ASN A 376 -7.08 14.37 0.59
CA ASN A 376 -7.78 13.09 0.41
C ASN A 376 -9.29 13.14 0.68
N TRP A 377 -9.73 13.92 1.67
CA TRP A 377 -11.13 13.98 2.07
C TRP A 377 -12.02 14.43 0.93
N ASN A 378 -11.61 15.49 0.22
CA ASN A 378 -12.38 15.97 -0.91
C ASN A 378 -12.44 14.93 -2.05
N CYS A 379 -11.33 14.24 -2.32
CA CYS A 379 -11.26 13.19 -3.33
C CYS A 379 -12.20 12.02 -3.04
N VAL A 380 -12.15 11.48 -1.82
CA VAL A 380 -12.94 10.30 -1.45
C VAL A 380 -14.41 10.65 -1.29
N CYS A 381 -14.72 11.77 -0.63
CA CYS A 381 -16.10 12.21 -0.45
C CYS A 381 -16.81 12.46 -1.78
N ASN A 382 -16.21 13.27 -2.67
CA ASN A 382 -16.82 13.52 -3.98
C ASN A 382 -16.81 12.27 -4.86
N GLY A 383 -15.77 11.43 -4.79
CA GLY A 383 -15.73 10.16 -5.52
C GLY A 383 -16.91 9.26 -5.19
N GLY A 384 -17.17 9.02 -3.89
CA GLY A 384 -18.30 8.19 -3.47
C GLY A 384 -19.67 8.77 -3.85
N LEU A 385 -19.83 10.08 -3.74
CA LEU A 385 -21.06 10.77 -4.18
C LEU A 385 -21.27 10.66 -5.68
N ILE A 386 -20.22 10.80 -6.50
CA ILE A 386 -20.29 10.68 -7.96
C ILE A 386 -20.61 9.24 -8.36
N LEU A 387 -19.97 8.24 -7.76
CA LEU A 387 -20.30 6.83 -7.99
C LEU A 387 -21.77 6.55 -7.65
N GLY A 388 -22.22 6.97 -6.47
CA GLY A 388 -23.62 6.82 -6.04
C GLY A 388 -24.61 7.49 -6.98
N ALA A 389 -24.33 8.72 -7.40
CA ALA A 389 -25.20 9.46 -8.31
C ALA A 389 -25.25 8.81 -9.70
N LEU A 390 -24.09 8.44 -10.28
CA LEU A 390 -24.04 7.72 -11.54
C LEU A 390 -24.74 6.37 -11.46
N ALA A 391 -24.79 5.71 -10.30
CA ALA A 391 -25.49 4.44 -10.16
C ALA A 391 -27.01 4.57 -10.31
N ILE A 392 -27.61 5.72 -9.98
CA ILE A 392 -29.07 5.84 -9.84
C ILE A 392 -29.71 7.02 -10.57
N VAL A 393 -28.94 7.85 -11.29
CA VAL A 393 -29.42 9.13 -11.85
C VAL A 393 -30.64 9.01 -12.77
N ASP A 394 -30.80 7.89 -13.46
CA ASP A 394 -31.94 7.54 -14.33
C ASP A 394 -33.19 7.05 -13.57
N GLU A 395 -33.03 6.70 -12.29
CA GLU A 395 -34.09 6.18 -11.43
C GLU A 395 -34.36 7.06 -10.19
N ASP A 396 -33.65 8.19 -10.06
CA ASP A 396 -33.83 9.16 -8.99
C ASP A 396 -34.86 10.24 -9.35
N SER A 397 -36.08 10.09 -8.83
CA SER A 397 -37.16 11.08 -9.01
C SER A 397 -36.97 12.38 -8.21
N SER A 398 -36.03 12.44 -7.26
CA SER A 398 -35.79 13.61 -6.41
C SER A 398 -34.85 14.64 -7.02
N ASN A 399 -34.18 14.28 -8.14
CA ASN A 399 -33.15 15.09 -8.80
C ASN A 399 -31.90 15.35 -7.93
N THR A 400 -31.70 14.61 -6.84
CA THR A 400 -30.50 14.71 -5.99
C THR A 400 -29.26 14.23 -6.74
N ALA A 401 -29.33 13.09 -7.43
CA ALA A 401 -28.21 12.52 -8.17
C ALA A 401 -27.71 13.48 -9.28
N SER A 402 -28.62 14.08 -10.04
CA SER A 402 -28.27 15.08 -11.07
C SER A 402 -27.59 16.31 -10.47
N GLN A 403 -28.07 16.82 -9.33
CA GLN A 403 -27.44 17.94 -8.64
C GLN A 403 -26.04 17.60 -8.11
N ILE A 404 -25.85 16.41 -7.54
CA ILE A 404 -24.52 15.92 -7.14
C ILE A 404 -23.57 15.91 -8.33
N LEU A 405 -24.00 15.37 -9.48
CA LEU A 405 -23.17 15.31 -10.70
C LEU A 405 -22.86 16.68 -11.30
N SER A 406 -23.62 17.72 -10.93
CA SER A 406 -23.32 19.10 -11.28
C SER A 406 -22.35 19.78 -10.30
N LEU A 407 -22.30 19.37 -9.03
CA LEU A 407 -21.59 20.08 -7.96
C LEU A 407 -20.27 19.41 -7.55
N ALA A 408 -20.29 18.08 -7.38
CA ALA A 408 -19.15 17.31 -6.87
C ALA A 408 -17.91 17.37 -7.78
N PRO A 409 -18.04 17.33 -9.14
CA PRO A 409 -16.89 17.52 -10.02
C PRO A 409 -16.22 18.90 -9.83
N ALA A 410 -17.01 19.97 -9.71
CA ALA A 410 -16.47 21.32 -9.50
C ALA A 410 -15.74 21.44 -8.16
N SER A 411 -16.30 20.87 -7.08
CA SER A 411 -15.61 20.78 -5.79
C SER A 411 -14.29 20.01 -5.90
N SER A 412 -14.29 18.90 -6.62
CA SER A 412 -13.09 18.06 -6.82
C SER A 412 -12.00 18.78 -7.60
N GLN A 413 -12.36 19.49 -8.67
CA GLN A 413 -11.42 20.28 -9.46
C GLN A 413 -10.74 21.37 -8.61
N ALA A 414 -11.51 22.02 -7.74
CA ALA A 414 -11.03 23.13 -6.91
C ALA A 414 -10.17 22.70 -5.71
N ASN A 415 -10.25 21.42 -5.30
CA ASN A 415 -9.67 20.95 -4.04
C ASN A 415 -8.89 19.64 -4.24
N CYS A 416 -9.58 18.51 -4.48
CA CYS A 416 -8.96 17.19 -4.64
C CYS A 416 -7.76 17.21 -5.61
N PHE A 417 -7.96 17.73 -6.82
CA PHE A 417 -6.91 17.76 -7.85
C PHE A 417 -5.80 18.77 -7.56
N GLN A 418 -6.00 19.71 -6.62
CA GLN A 418 -4.98 20.68 -6.21
C GLN A 418 -4.01 20.13 -5.16
N GLY A 419 -4.28 18.94 -4.60
CA GLY A 419 -3.40 18.28 -3.64
C GLY A 419 -2.05 17.81 -4.22
N ALA A 420 -1.92 17.70 -5.55
CA ALA A 420 -0.63 17.43 -6.19
C ALA A 420 0.12 18.74 -6.45
N TYR A 421 1.33 18.87 -5.93
CA TYR A 421 2.20 20.02 -6.17
C TYR A 421 2.83 19.97 -7.57
N ASN A 422 3.54 21.05 -7.95
CA ASN A 422 4.06 21.22 -9.31
C ASN A 422 5.08 20.16 -9.72
N ASP A 423 5.75 19.53 -8.76
CA ASP A 423 6.69 18.42 -8.95
C ASP A 423 6.05 17.03 -8.77
N GLY A 424 4.75 16.97 -8.49
CA GLY A 424 3.98 15.75 -8.24
C GLY A 424 3.89 15.33 -6.78
N THR A 425 4.62 15.97 -5.86
CA THR A 425 4.54 15.66 -4.43
C THR A 425 3.11 15.82 -3.91
N TRP A 426 2.67 14.88 -3.08
CA TRP A 426 1.36 14.95 -2.45
C TRP A 426 1.37 15.89 -1.25
N ALA A 427 0.35 16.74 -1.13
CA ALA A 427 0.26 17.77 -0.10
C ALA A 427 0.22 17.24 1.34
N GLU A 428 -0.29 16.03 1.56
CA GLU A 428 -0.43 15.47 2.91
C GLU A 428 0.80 14.63 3.28
N THR A 429 0.83 13.36 2.88
CA THR A 429 1.97 12.44 3.05
C THR A 429 1.99 11.41 1.92
N ALA A 430 3.09 10.68 1.81
CA ALA A 430 3.22 9.57 0.85
C ALA A 430 2.16 8.47 1.03
N ASN A 431 1.59 8.32 2.23
CA ASN A 431 0.54 7.33 2.47
C ASN A 431 -0.87 7.85 2.21
N TYR A 432 -1.17 9.10 2.56
CA TYR A 432 -2.48 9.69 2.25
C TYR A 432 -2.71 9.88 0.74
N TRP A 433 -1.63 9.92 -0.03
CA TRP A 433 -1.66 9.83 -1.49
C TRP A 433 -2.47 8.63 -2.01
N TYR A 434 -2.43 7.47 -1.34
CA TYR A 434 -3.18 6.27 -1.77
C TYR A 434 -4.68 6.52 -1.71
N PHE A 435 -5.14 7.16 -0.63
CA PHE A 435 -6.54 7.41 -0.38
C PHE A 435 -7.09 8.42 -1.39
N ALA A 436 -6.37 9.52 -1.58
CA ALA A 436 -6.73 10.56 -2.53
C ALA A 436 -6.74 10.06 -3.98
N THR A 437 -5.67 9.42 -4.44
CA THR A 437 -5.55 9.00 -5.84
C THR A 437 -6.46 7.83 -6.18
N THR A 438 -6.82 6.98 -5.21
CA THR A 438 -7.85 5.96 -5.42
C THR A 438 -9.22 6.60 -5.61
N GLY A 439 -9.64 7.50 -4.71
CA GLY A 439 -10.94 8.18 -4.82
C GLY A 439 -11.06 9.00 -6.10
N ALA A 440 -9.98 9.69 -6.49
CA ALA A 440 -9.92 10.41 -7.76
C ALA A 440 -9.99 9.48 -8.99
N ALA A 441 -9.34 8.31 -8.94
CA ALA A 441 -9.39 7.32 -10.03
C ALA A 441 -10.78 6.70 -10.15
N GLU A 442 -11.44 6.36 -9.03
CA GLU A 442 -12.83 5.90 -9.00
C GLU A 442 -13.75 6.93 -9.68
N MET A 443 -13.65 8.19 -9.28
CA MET A 443 -14.41 9.31 -9.85
C MET A 443 -14.19 9.47 -11.36
N VAL A 444 -12.93 9.63 -11.78
CA VAL A 444 -12.56 9.86 -13.18
C VAL A 444 -12.97 8.67 -14.05
N SER A 445 -12.68 7.45 -13.60
CA SER A 445 -13.03 6.23 -14.32
C SER A 445 -14.54 6.09 -14.44
N ALA A 446 -15.32 6.37 -13.40
CA ALA A 446 -16.78 6.25 -13.43
C ALA A 446 -17.42 7.28 -14.37
N LEU A 447 -16.99 8.55 -14.30
CA LEU A 447 -17.47 9.61 -15.21
C LEU A 447 -17.15 9.26 -16.67
N THR A 448 -15.90 8.86 -16.93
CA THR A 448 -15.46 8.50 -18.29
C THR A 448 -16.27 7.32 -18.84
N THR A 449 -16.53 6.28 -18.05
CA THR A 449 -17.27 5.11 -18.55
C THR A 449 -18.77 5.37 -18.68
N ALA A 450 -19.37 6.16 -17.79
CA ALA A 450 -20.81 6.43 -17.78
C ALA A 450 -21.23 7.55 -18.75
N TYR A 451 -20.43 8.63 -18.83
CA TYR A 451 -20.70 9.83 -19.64
C TYR A 451 -19.73 10.04 -20.80
N GLY A 452 -18.69 9.21 -20.96
CA GLY A 452 -17.73 9.35 -22.07
C GLY A 452 -16.61 10.36 -21.81
N ASP A 453 -16.74 11.20 -20.78
CA ASP A 453 -15.72 12.17 -20.37
C ASP A 453 -15.72 12.37 -18.84
N ASP A 454 -14.58 12.81 -18.31
CA ASP A 454 -14.41 13.17 -16.89
C ASP A 454 -14.56 14.67 -16.62
N GLY A 455 -15.05 15.44 -17.59
CA GLY A 455 -15.13 16.91 -17.51
C GLY A 455 -13.79 17.63 -17.46
N GLY A 456 -12.66 16.96 -17.77
CA GLY A 456 -11.32 17.54 -17.70
C GLY A 456 -10.68 17.50 -16.32
N LEU A 457 -11.26 16.75 -15.37
CA LEU A 457 -10.78 16.63 -13.99
C LEU A 457 -9.32 16.16 -13.92
N ALA A 458 -8.98 15.05 -14.58
CA ALA A 458 -7.62 14.49 -14.56
C ALA A 458 -6.55 15.46 -15.11
N ASN A 459 -6.95 16.38 -15.99
CA ASN A 459 -6.05 17.36 -16.61
C ASN A 459 -6.10 18.75 -15.95
N SER A 460 -6.86 18.91 -14.86
CA SER A 460 -7.08 20.20 -14.22
C SER A 460 -5.86 20.75 -13.46
N ASN A 461 -4.90 19.89 -13.13
CA ASN A 461 -3.63 20.26 -12.50
C ASN A 461 -2.46 19.52 -13.21
N PRO A 462 -1.47 20.24 -13.77
CA PRO A 462 -0.33 19.60 -14.44
C PRO A 462 0.51 18.71 -13.50
N GLY A 463 0.58 19.06 -12.21
CA GLY A 463 1.27 18.28 -11.17
C GLY A 463 0.66 16.90 -10.94
N TRP A 464 -0.63 16.71 -11.25
CA TRP A 464 -1.33 15.44 -11.07
C TRP A 464 -0.69 14.30 -11.88
N SER A 465 -0.31 14.57 -13.12
CA SER A 465 0.37 13.57 -13.97
C SER A 465 1.74 13.13 -13.43
N LEU A 466 2.36 13.95 -12.58
CA LEU A 466 3.66 13.68 -11.96
C LEU A 466 3.52 12.96 -10.61
N THR A 467 2.32 12.93 -10.01
CA THR A 467 2.14 12.34 -8.67
C THR A 467 2.32 10.82 -8.62
N SER A 468 2.15 10.15 -9.77
CA SER A 468 2.55 8.73 -9.90
C SER A 468 4.07 8.55 -9.88
N LEU A 469 4.84 9.51 -10.41
CA LEU A 469 6.30 9.49 -10.36
C LEU A 469 6.80 9.72 -8.93
N PHE A 470 6.16 10.64 -8.19
CA PHE A 470 6.34 10.80 -6.75
C PHE A 470 6.20 9.46 -6.01
N HIS A 471 5.11 8.72 -6.24
CA HIS A 471 4.89 7.41 -5.61
C HIS A 471 5.98 6.37 -5.96
N ILE A 472 6.46 6.37 -7.21
CA ILE A 472 7.55 5.49 -7.65
C ILE A 472 8.85 5.81 -6.88
N TYR A 473 9.26 7.08 -6.83
CA TYR A 473 10.51 7.48 -6.17
C TYR A 473 10.45 7.40 -4.65
N VAL A 474 9.29 7.65 -4.04
CA VAL A 474 9.16 7.59 -2.58
C VAL A 474 9.20 6.15 -2.07
N THR A 475 9.00 5.16 -2.96
CA THR A 475 9.26 3.75 -2.67
C THR A 475 10.77 3.47 -2.65
N GLY A 476 11.31 3.21 -1.47
CA GLY A 476 12.72 2.84 -1.25
C GLY A 476 13.04 1.41 -1.68
N MET A 477 14.15 0.88 -1.16
CA MET A 477 14.56 -0.51 -1.42
C MET A 477 13.85 -1.50 -0.50
N THR A 478 13.33 -1.02 0.63
CA THR A 478 12.55 -1.81 1.60
C THR A 478 11.09 -1.37 1.63
N SER A 479 10.81 -0.13 2.03
CA SER A 479 9.47 0.45 2.05
C SER A 479 9.48 1.88 1.55
N LEU A 480 8.34 2.56 1.58
CA LEU A 480 8.30 4.00 1.36
C LEU A 480 9.19 4.74 2.38
N PHE A 481 9.65 5.96 2.04
CA PHE A 481 10.25 6.90 2.98
C PHE A 481 9.30 7.19 4.15
N ASN A 482 7.99 7.24 3.89
CA ASN A 482 6.97 7.19 4.93
C ASN A 482 6.91 8.42 5.86
N TYR A 483 7.50 9.58 5.53
CA TYR A 483 7.36 10.78 6.38
C TYR A 483 5.90 11.16 6.71
N GLY A 484 5.67 11.71 7.91
CA GLY A 484 4.36 12.12 8.38
C GLY A 484 3.46 10.94 8.75
N ASP A 485 2.16 11.18 8.85
CA ASP A 485 1.18 10.14 9.11
C ASP A 485 1.07 9.09 7.97
N HIS A 486 1.00 7.81 8.35
CA HIS A 486 0.89 6.67 7.41
C HIS A 486 -0.55 6.26 7.08
N GLY A 487 -1.54 6.89 7.72
CA GLY A 487 -2.94 6.54 7.55
C GLY A 487 -3.33 5.18 8.16
N PRO A 488 -4.64 4.87 8.18
CA PRO A 488 -5.17 3.59 8.66
C PRO A 488 -4.98 2.45 7.64
N ASN A 489 -5.49 1.26 7.96
CA ASN A 489 -5.44 0.07 7.11
C ASN A 489 -5.94 0.32 5.67
N LYS A 490 -5.17 -0.20 4.70
CA LYS A 490 -5.46 -0.08 3.26
C LYS A 490 -6.37 -1.23 2.80
N PHE A 491 -7.65 -1.18 3.16
CA PHE A 491 -8.65 -2.21 2.76
C PHE A 491 -9.03 -2.12 1.28
N SER A 492 -9.36 -0.92 0.80
CA SER A 492 -9.91 -0.71 -0.53
C SER A 492 -9.21 0.40 -1.32
N THR A 493 -8.06 0.85 -0.81
CA THR A 493 -7.26 1.96 -1.35
C THR A 493 -5.82 1.52 -1.52
N THR A 494 -5.44 1.24 -2.77
CA THR A 494 -4.14 0.71 -3.18
C THR A 494 -3.48 1.69 -4.17
N ALA A 495 -2.25 1.40 -4.60
CA ALA A 495 -1.61 2.18 -5.66
C ALA A 495 -2.11 1.80 -7.07
N ASN A 496 -3.16 0.96 -7.20
CA ASN A 496 -3.69 0.50 -8.50
C ASN A 496 -4.22 1.61 -9.39
N SER A 497 -4.49 2.79 -8.82
CA SER A 497 -4.80 3.99 -9.58
C SER A 497 -3.71 4.34 -10.63
N LEU A 498 -2.44 3.96 -10.40
CA LEU A 498 -1.36 4.08 -11.40
C LEU A 498 -1.66 3.39 -12.73
N LEU A 499 -2.42 2.29 -12.72
CA LEU A 499 -2.80 1.59 -13.95
C LEU A 499 -3.68 2.47 -14.84
N LEU A 500 -4.64 3.18 -14.21
CA LEU A 500 -5.50 4.13 -14.89
C LEU A 500 -4.72 5.38 -15.30
N TRP A 501 -3.96 5.98 -14.40
CA TRP A 501 -3.19 7.20 -14.67
C TRP A 501 -2.14 6.99 -15.76
N GLY A 502 -1.49 5.82 -15.78
CA GLY A 502 -0.56 5.44 -16.86
C GLY A 502 -1.22 5.45 -18.23
N SER A 503 -2.47 4.96 -18.32
CA SER A 503 -3.25 5.00 -19.56
C SER A 503 -3.68 6.43 -19.92
N LEU A 504 -4.29 7.16 -18.97
CA LEU A 504 -4.82 8.51 -19.21
C LEU A 504 -3.73 9.53 -19.60
N PHE A 505 -2.56 9.44 -18.99
CA PHE A 505 -1.44 10.36 -19.27
C PHE A 505 -0.43 9.82 -20.29
N SER A 506 -0.70 8.67 -20.91
CA SER A 506 0.23 8.00 -21.83
C SER A 506 1.63 7.82 -21.23
N ARG A 507 1.67 7.29 -20.00
CA ARG A 507 2.88 7.00 -19.21
C ARG A 507 2.96 5.49 -18.90
N PRO A 508 3.42 4.65 -19.87
CA PRO A 508 3.55 3.20 -19.69
C PRO A 508 4.30 2.77 -18.42
N LEU A 509 5.28 3.57 -18.00
CA LEU A 509 6.03 3.38 -16.76
C LEU A 509 5.13 3.17 -15.53
N TYR A 510 4.09 3.98 -15.38
CA TYR A 510 3.22 3.93 -14.19
C TYR A 510 2.46 2.60 -14.15
N THR A 511 1.93 2.18 -15.30
CA THR A 511 1.23 0.91 -15.44
C THR A 511 2.15 -0.27 -15.13
N LEU A 512 3.35 -0.31 -15.71
CA LEU A 512 4.29 -1.41 -15.51
C LEU A 512 4.78 -1.51 -14.06
N PHE A 513 5.09 -0.38 -13.41
CA PHE A 513 5.51 -0.36 -12.02
C PHE A 513 4.45 -0.97 -11.11
N GLN A 514 3.19 -0.56 -11.26
CA GLN A 514 2.11 -1.03 -10.39
C GLN A 514 1.69 -2.46 -10.72
N ARG A 515 1.71 -2.87 -11.99
CA ARG A 515 1.40 -4.23 -12.43
C ARG A 515 2.23 -5.29 -11.70
N ASP A 516 3.48 -4.95 -11.40
CA ASP A 516 4.43 -5.88 -10.76
C ASP A 516 4.27 -5.92 -9.22
N ARG A 517 3.34 -5.15 -8.63
CA ARG A 517 3.12 -5.09 -7.17
C ARG A 517 2.17 -6.16 -6.66
N TYR A 518 2.40 -6.57 -5.43
CA TYR A 518 1.59 -7.60 -4.77
C TYR A 518 0.12 -7.18 -4.56
N ASP A 519 -0.15 -5.88 -4.45
CA ASP A 519 -1.49 -5.32 -4.25
C ASP A 519 -2.25 -5.05 -5.57
N ALA A 520 -1.66 -5.39 -6.73
CA ALA A 520 -2.31 -5.29 -8.04
C ALA A 520 -3.44 -6.31 -8.26
N SER A 521 -3.53 -7.35 -7.44
CA SER A 521 -4.49 -8.45 -7.63
C SER A 521 -5.88 -8.13 -7.06
N GLU A 522 -6.53 -7.06 -7.52
CA GLU A 522 -7.90 -6.69 -7.11
C GLU A 522 -8.76 -6.20 -8.30
N PRO A 523 -10.11 -6.16 -8.15
CA PRO A 523 -11.03 -5.94 -9.28
C PRO A 523 -10.80 -4.69 -10.13
N PHE A 524 -10.38 -3.53 -9.59
CA PHE A 524 -10.17 -2.35 -10.44
C PHE A 524 -8.99 -2.52 -11.40
N SER A 525 -7.95 -3.23 -10.98
CA SER A 525 -6.79 -3.54 -11.82
C SER A 525 -7.17 -4.29 -13.09
N MET A 526 -8.20 -5.15 -13.03
CA MET A 526 -8.76 -5.85 -14.20
C MET A 526 -9.33 -4.90 -15.27
N PHE A 527 -9.72 -3.67 -14.90
CA PHE A 527 -10.34 -2.70 -15.80
C PHE A 527 -9.46 -1.48 -16.13
N TRP A 528 -8.49 -1.18 -15.26
CA TRP A 528 -7.55 -0.07 -15.38
C TRP A 528 -6.24 -0.46 -16.05
N TYR A 529 -5.86 -1.74 -16.04
CA TYR A 529 -4.67 -2.21 -16.73
C TYR A 529 -4.84 -2.17 -18.25
N ASP A 530 -3.89 -1.56 -18.95
CA ASP A 530 -3.78 -1.62 -20.40
C ASP A 530 -2.86 -2.78 -20.81
N PRO A 531 -3.40 -3.88 -21.38
CA PRO A 531 -2.62 -5.05 -21.76
C PRO A 531 -1.67 -4.80 -22.94
N THR A 532 -1.79 -3.66 -23.63
CA THR A 532 -0.85 -3.26 -24.69
C THR A 532 0.46 -2.72 -24.12
N VAL A 533 0.52 -2.38 -22.83
CA VAL A 533 1.72 -1.85 -22.20
C VAL A 533 2.75 -2.97 -21.94
N GLU A 534 4.00 -2.73 -22.35
CA GLU A 534 5.11 -3.65 -22.16
C GLU A 534 6.45 -2.93 -21.92
N GLY A 535 7.47 -3.71 -21.58
CA GLY A 535 8.82 -3.22 -21.29
C GLY A 535 9.21 -3.36 -19.83
N ALA A 536 10.43 -2.92 -19.53
CA ALA A 536 10.99 -2.85 -18.20
C ALA A 536 10.76 -1.45 -17.63
N TRP A 537 9.98 -1.33 -16.54
CA TRP A 537 9.61 -0.02 -15.98
C TRP A 537 10.82 0.81 -15.54
N TRP A 538 11.91 0.17 -15.12
CA TRP A 538 13.14 0.85 -14.72
C TRP A 538 13.98 1.39 -15.89
N ASN A 539 13.73 0.93 -17.13
CA ASN A 539 14.62 1.21 -18.26
C ASN A 539 14.52 2.68 -18.70
N GLY A 540 15.65 3.39 -18.60
CA GLY A 540 15.77 4.82 -18.83
C GLY A 540 15.38 5.68 -17.63
N LEU A 541 15.00 5.08 -16.49
CA LEU A 541 14.61 5.82 -15.29
C LEU A 541 15.87 6.23 -14.50
N ALA A 542 15.93 7.51 -14.11
CA ALA A 542 16.99 8.00 -13.23
C ALA A 542 16.94 7.29 -11.87
N ILE A 543 18.10 7.04 -11.27
CA ILE A 543 18.16 6.42 -9.94
C ILE A 543 18.07 7.46 -8.81
N ASP A 544 18.06 8.75 -9.15
CA ASP A 544 17.95 9.85 -8.20
C ASP A 544 16.87 10.83 -8.64
N ALA A 545 16.20 11.45 -7.68
CA ALA A 545 15.21 12.48 -7.93
C ALA A 545 15.22 13.55 -6.85
N ASN A 546 14.86 14.76 -7.27
CA ASN A 546 14.61 15.90 -6.42
C ASN A 546 13.20 16.43 -6.69
N PHE A 547 12.41 16.54 -5.65
CA PHE A 547 11.08 17.13 -5.62
C PHE A 547 11.24 18.47 -4.90
N ASN A 548 11.21 19.56 -5.65
CA ASN A 548 11.70 20.86 -5.21
C ASN A 548 10.60 21.90 -4.92
N ASP A 549 9.32 21.54 -4.96
CA ASP A 549 8.26 22.42 -4.51
C ASP A 549 8.41 22.66 -3.00
N THR A 550 8.64 23.90 -2.57
CA THR A 550 9.03 24.21 -1.18
C THR A 550 8.01 23.74 -0.15
N ARG A 551 6.74 23.63 -0.55
CA ARG A 551 5.65 23.13 0.30
C ARG A 551 5.85 21.69 0.73
N GLY A 552 6.51 20.85 -0.08
CA GLY A 552 6.69 19.42 0.17
C GLY A 552 8.09 18.89 -0.16
N ALA A 553 9.11 19.75 -0.28
CA ALA A 553 10.40 19.40 -0.85
C ALA A 553 11.13 18.23 -0.16
N TRP A 554 11.63 17.31 -0.99
CA TRP A 554 12.40 16.14 -0.59
C TRP A 554 13.24 15.60 -1.76
N ALA A 555 14.23 14.77 -1.45
CA ALA A 555 15.05 14.11 -2.47
C ALA A 555 15.34 12.66 -2.11
N THR A 556 15.71 11.88 -3.13
CA THR A 556 16.14 10.49 -2.98
C THR A 556 17.26 10.16 -3.95
N ALA A 557 18.12 9.23 -3.55
CA ALA A 557 19.09 8.58 -4.41
C ALA A 557 19.19 7.10 -4.08
N ARG A 558 19.49 6.28 -5.09
CA ARG A 558 19.62 4.83 -4.91
C ARG A 558 20.71 4.20 -5.80
N THR A 559 21.01 2.92 -5.61
CA THR A 559 21.97 2.18 -6.44
C THR A 559 21.33 1.32 -7.53
N SER A 560 20.03 1.05 -7.45
CA SER A 560 19.30 0.22 -8.42
C SER A 560 17.77 0.38 -8.25
N TRP A 561 16.99 0.08 -9.28
CA TRP A 561 15.54 -0.09 -9.20
C TRP A 561 15.11 -1.55 -9.03
N THR A 562 16.01 -2.49 -9.30
CA THR A 562 15.72 -3.93 -9.45
C THR A 562 16.49 -4.81 -8.47
N ASP A 563 17.47 -4.24 -7.76
CA ASP A 563 18.18 -4.91 -6.66
C ASP A 563 17.82 -4.25 -5.33
N ASN A 564 16.88 -4.88 -4.61
CA ASN A 564 16.41 -4.43 -3.31
C ASN A 564 17.48 -4.55 -2.20
N SER A 565 18.62 -5.19 -2.46
CA SER A 565 19.74 -5.22 -1.53
C SER A 565 20.73 -4.07 -1.67
N GLY A 566 20.56 -3.23 -2.69
CA GLY A 566 21.32 -2.01 -2.90
C GLY A 566 21.14 -0.96 -1.80
N ALA A 567 21.75 0.21 -2.00
CA ALA A 567 21.63 1.34 -1.07
C ALA A 567 20.62 2.37 -1.57
N PHE A 568 19.90 2.99 -0.65
CA PHE A 568 18.98 4.10 -0.89
C PHE A 568 19.02 5.06 0.30
N TRP A 569 18.96 6.36 0.01
CA TRP A 569 18.60 7.36 1.01
C TRP A 569 17.48 8.24 0.48
N ALA A 570 16.68 8.75 1.40
CA ALA A 570 15.76 9.85 1.14
C ALA A 570 15.82 10.84 2.30
N ILE A 571 15.63 12.11 2.00
CA ILE A 571 15.65 13.22 2.97
C ILE A 571 14.52 14.20 2.63
N LYS A 572 13.76 14.62 3.65
CA LYS A 572 12.71 15.63 3.55
C LYS A 572 13.18 16.90 4.23
N SER A 573 12.97 18.04 3.56
CA SER A 573 13.20 19.35 4.16
C SER A 573 12.31 20.35 3.42
N SER A 574 11.13 20.57 3.96
CA SER A 574 10.07 21.38 3.35
C SER A 574 9.51 22.39 4.35
N GLU A 575 8.57 23.21 3.90
CA GLU A 575 7.63 23.87 4.81
C GLU A 575 6.93 22.81 5.68
N LEU A 576 6.53 23.18 6.92
CA LEU A 576 5.96 22.27 7.92
C LEU A 576 4.44 22.45 8.11
N LEU A 577 3.83 23.34 7.34
CA LEU A 577 2.41 23.73 7.46
C LEU A 577 1.62 23.37 6.21
N ASN A 578 0.30 23.29 6.39
CA ASN A 578 -0.70 22.99 5.37
C ASN A 578 -0.64 21.55 4.85
N HIS A 579 -0.33 20.61 5.74
CA HIS A 579 -0.31 19.17 5.45
C HIS A 579 -1.58 18.47 5.99
N GLN A 580 -2.68 19.21 6.13
CA GLN A 580 -3.95 18.73 6.69
C GLN A 580 -3.81 18.01 8.03
N THR A 581 -2.92 18.49 8.91
CA THR A 581 -2.62 17.83 10.19
C THR A 581 -2.17 16.37 10.01
N HIS A 582 -1.47 16.07 8.91
CA HIS A 582 -0.79 14.80 8.68
C HIS A 582 0.74 14.95 8.63
N GLY A 583 1.26 16.17 8.55
CA GLY A 583 2.69 16.46 8.66
C GLY A 583 3.23 16.37 10.10
N ASP A 584 4.56 16.37 10.18
CA ASP A 584 5.36 16.33 11.41
C ASP A 584 6.36 17.50 11.42
N LEU A 585 6.99 17.75 12.58
CA LEU A 585 8.09 18.72 12.70
C LEU A 585 9.43 18.09 12.28
N ASP A 586 9.55 17.80 10.99
CA ASP A 586 10.49 16.84 10.38
C ASP A 586 11.49 17.46 9.39
N CYS A 587 11.79 18.75 9.51
CA CYS A 587 12.75 19.40 8.62
C CYS A 587 14.13 18.74 8.77
N GLY A 588 14.66 18.16 7.69
CA GLY A 588 15.93 17.42 7.67
C GLY A 588 15.83 15.94 8.02
N ASP A 589 14.61 15.40 8.18
CA ASP A 589 14.39 13.98 8.44
C ASP A 589 14.84 13.11 7.26
N PHE A 590 15.35 11.91 7.56
CA PHE A 590 15.94 11.03 6.55
C PHE A 590 15.74 9.55 6.86
N VAL A 591 15.83 8.73 5.81
CA VAL A 591 15.89 7.26 5.90
C VAL A 591 17.08 6.71 5.11
N ILE A 592 17.54 5.54 5.52
CA ILE A 592 18.63 4.81 4.85
C ILE A 592 18.22 3.34 4.70
N ASP A 593 18.25 2.84 3.47
CA ASP A 593 18.18 1.43 3.14
C ASP A 593 19.54 0.93 2.63
N ALA A 594 19.96 -0.26 3.06
CA ALA A 594 21.10 -0.98 2.49
C ALA A 594 21.04 -2.46 2.88
N LEU A 595 21.59 -3.36 2.07
CA LEU A 595 21.64 -4.80 2.35
C LEU A 595 20.24 -5.41 2.57
N GLY A 596 19.22 -4.81 1.95
CA GLY A 596 17.82 -5.21 2.10
C GLY A 596 17.22 -4.90 3.47
N GLN A 597 17.79 -3.95 4.22
CA GLN A 597 17.32 -3.53 5.55
C GLN A 597 17.14 -2.00 5.62
N ARG A 598 16.15 -1.55 6.39
CA ARG A 598 15.92 -0.14 6.77
C ARG A 598 16.72 0.20 8.03
N TRP A 599 17.79 0.99 7.89
CA TRP A 599 18.73 1.31 8.97
C TRP A 599 18.32 2.56 9.75
N ALA A 600 17.99 3.65 9.07
CA ALA A 600 17.33 4.82 9.65
C ALA A 600 15.86 4.80 9.21
N GLY A 601 14.92 4.73 10.15
CA GLY A 601 13.48 4.64 9.86
C GLY A 601 12.66 5.75 10.52
N GLU A 602 11.41 5.87 10.10
CA GLU A 602 10.42 6.85 10.57
C GLU A 602 9.20 6.09 11.14
N PHE A 603 8.55 6.61 12.18
CA PHE A 603 7.50 5.90 12.95
C PHE A 603 6.08 6.04 12.39
N GLY A 604 5.84 7.09 11.64
CA GLY A 604 4.59 7.41 11.02
C GLY A 604 3.53 7.95 11.94
N SER A 605 2.33 7.42 11.74
CA SER A 605 1.15 7.76 12.54
C SER A 605 1.42 7.56 14.04
N GLY A 606 1.00 8.53 14.84
CA GLY A 606 0.71 8.28 16.25
C GLY A 606 -0.63 7.59 16.44
N GLN A 607 -1.14 7.61 17.66
CA GLN A 607 -2.48 7.13 17.95
C GLN A 607 -3.50 8.22 17.60
N TYR A 608 -4.33 7.97 16.57
CA TYR A 608 -5.29 8.95 16.04
C TYR A 608 -6.40 9.31 17.02
N LEU A 609 -6.67 8.41 17.97
CA LEU A 609 -7.66 8.64 19.03
C LEU A 609 -7.12 9.47 20.20
N SER A 610 -5.83 9.87 20.15
CA SER A 610 -5.26 10.69 21.20
C SER A 610 -5.84 12.12 21.13
N PRO A 611 -6.14 12.74 22.29
CA PRO A 611 -6.78 14.05 22.32
C PRO A 611 -6.04 15.10 21.48
N ASN A 612 -6.78 15.90 20.71
CA ASN A 612 -6.21 17.02 19.95
C ASN A 612 -5.15 16.63 18.90
N TYR A 613 -5.06 15.35 18.49
CA TYR A 613 -4.14 14.87 17.45
C TYR A 613 -4.31 15.63 16.12
N PHE A 614 -5.57 15.84 15.69
CA PHE A 614 -5.94 16.58 14.48
C PHE A 614 -6.38 18.03 14.77
N SER A 615 -5.87 18.64 15.86
CA SER A 615 -6.38 19.94 16.32
C SER A 615 -6.05 21.11 15.37
N ASN A 616 -4.78 21.34 15.09
CA ASN A 616 -4.25 22.33 14.14
C ASN A 616 -2.72 22.21 14.04
N GLU A 617 -2.10 23.03 13.18
CA GLU A 617 -0.64 23.06 12.97
C GLU A 617 0.02 24.33 13.54
N THR A 618 -0.62 25.08 14.43
CA THR A 618 0.00 26.26 15.05
C THR A 618 1.18 25.87 15.94
N GLN A 619 2.10 26.80 16.23
CA GLN A 619 3.32 26.51 17.02
C GLN A 619 3.03 25.91 18.39
N THR A 620 1.89 26.25 19.00
CA THR A 620 1.48 25.80 20.34
C THR A 620 0.46 24.67 20.30
N SER A 621 0.29 24.00 19.14
CA SER A 621 -0.64 22.89 19.00
C SER A 621 -0.26 21.74 19.95
N GLU A 622 -1.26 21.17 20.62
CA GLU A 622 -1.08 19.97 21.44
C GLU A 622 -0.61 18.76 20.62
N ARG A 623 -0.84 18.76 19.30
CA ARG A 623 -0.30 17.73 18.38
C ARG A 623 1.21 17.58 18.54
N TRP A 624 1.94 18.67 18.76
CA TRP A 624 3.40 18.67 18.89
C TRP A 624 3.90 18.16 20.24
N SER A 625 3.00 17.74 21.13
CA SER A 625 3.37 17.00 22.34
C SER A 625 3.54 15.50 22.08
N TYR A 626 3.04 14.96 20.98
CA TYR A 626 3.20 13.55 20.65
C TYR A 626 4.60 13.26 20.12
N TYR A 627 5.28 12.24 20.67
CA TYR A 627 6.65 11.88 20.32
C TYR A 627 6.85 11.77 18.81
N ARG A 628 5.98 11.02 18.12
CA ARG A 628 6.07 10.79 16.67
C ARG A 628 5.81 12.02 15.82
N LYS A 629 5.19 13.07 16.38
CA LYS A 629 4.77 14.27 15.63
C LYS A 629 5.72 15.46 15.85
N ARG A 630 6.45 15.42 16.96
CA ARG A 630 7.39 16.44 17.40
C ARG A 630 8.79 16.19 16.82
N THR A 631 9.66 17.19 16.84
CA THR A 631 11.02 17.11 16.26
C THR A 631 11.87 16.01 16.90
N GLU A 632 11.67 15.78 18.20
CA GLU A 632 12.38 14.74 18.97
C GLU A 632 12.19 13.32 18.42
N GLY A 633 11.01 13.03 17.82
CA GLY A 633 10.71 11.73 17.23
C GLY A 633 11.20 11.54 15.81
N GLN A 634 11.85 12.54 15.22
CA GLN A 634 12.34 12.52 13.83
C GLN A 634 13.85 12.24 13.79
N ASN A 635 14.37 11.81 12.63
CA ASN A 635 15.81 11.66 12.38
C ASN A 635 16.44 13.02 12.05
N THR A 636 16.34 13.98 12.97
CA THR A 636 16.81 15.36 12.78
C THR A 636 17.60 15.87 13.99
N ILE A 637 17.82 17.17 14.04
CA ILE A 637 18.55 17.87 15.10
C ILE A 637 17.57 18.47 16.12
N LEU A 638 17.89 18.34 17.41
CA LEU A 638 17.31 19.19 18.45
C LEU A 638 18.31 20.26 18.84
N LEU A 639 17.83 21.51 18.90
CA LEU A 639 18.56 22.62 19.52
C LEU A 639 17.87 22.98 20.82
N ASN A 640 18.62 22.85 21.92
CA ASN A 640 18.12 23.06 23.28
C ASN A 640 16.80 22.33 23.53
N TYR A 641 16.71 21.08 23.04
CA TYR A 641 15.55 20.19 23.20
C TYR A 641 14.21 20.75 22.66
N SER A 642 14.28 21.83 21.87
CA SER A 642 13.08 22.51 21.39
C SER A 642 12.59 21.93 20.07
N ASN A 643 11.27 21.94 19.89
CA ASN A 643 10.64 21.69 18.61
C ASN A 643 11.06 22.74 17.57
N GLN A 644 11.13 22.30 16.31
CA GLN A 644 11.29 23.18 15.17
C GLN A 644 10.16 24.23 15.11
N LEU A 645 10.49 25.37 14.53
CA LEU A 645 9.53 26.44 14.24
C LEU A 645 8.61 25.99 13.10
N VAL A 646 7.30 25.99 13.33
CA VAL A 646 6.32 25.58 12.30
C VAL A 646 6.37 26.45 11.04
N SER A 647 6.87 27.69 11.17
CA SER A 647 7.07 28.62 10.06
C SER A 647 8.32 28.33 9.22
N ALA A 648 8.96 27.16 9.37
CA ALA A 648 10.16 26.78 8.64
C ALA A 648 9.96 26.93 7.12
N LYS A 649 11.00 27.42 6.46
CA LYS A 649 11.13 27.59 5.00
C LYS A 649 12.56 27.24 4.60
N PRO A 650 12.92 25.94 4.57
CA PRO A 650 14.28 25.54 4.27
C PRO A 650 14.66 25.88 2.82
N VAL A 651 15.97 26.02 2.58
CA VAL A 651 16.51 26.24 1.23
C VAL A 651 17.35 25.03 0.84
N ASN A 652 16.95 24.37 -0.24
CA ASN A 652 17.51 23.08 -0.64
C ASN A 652 18.36 23.20 -1.90
N THR A 653 19.46 22.44 -1.94
CA THR A 653 20.30 22.23 -3.12
C THR A 653 20.47 20.74 -3.35
N PHE A 654 20.29 20.30 -4.59
CA PHE A 654 20.47 18.90 -4.99
C PHE A 654 21.43 18.80 -6.17
N GLY A 655 22.23 17.75 -6.19
CA GLY A 655 23.04 17.37 -7.34
C GLY A 655 23.06 15.86 -7.53
N SER A 656 23.01 15.40 -8.77
CA SER A 656 23.18 14.00 -9.16
C SER A 656 24.03 13.90 -10.42
N THR A 657 24.77 12.81 -10.57
CA THR A 657 25.47 12.47 -11.82
C THR A 657 24.51 12.13 -12.97
N GLY A 658 23.21 12.05 -12.72
CA GLY A 658 22.20 11.78 -13.74
C GLY A 658 22.19 10.34 -14.22
N THR A 659 22.72 9.41 -13.41
CA THR A 659 22.76 7.98 -13.73
C THR A 659 21.34 7.46 -13.93
N THR A 660 21.12 6.73 -15.01
CA THR A 660 19.85 6.07 -15.33
C THR A 660 20.07 4.56 -15.38
N GLN A 661 19.07 3.80 -14.97
CA GLN A 661 19.13 2.36 -15.15
C GLN A 661 18.73 1.99 -16.57
N GLY A 662 19.59 1.23 -17.27
CA GLY A 662 19.27 0.72 -18.60
C GLY A 662 18.33 -0.47 -18.57
N ALA A 663 18.21 -1.16 -19.71
CA ALA A 663 17.38 -2.36 -19.86
C ALA A 663 17.75 -3.48 -18.88
N ALA A 664 19.04 -3.67 -18.61
CA ALA A 664 19.52 -4.74 -17.75
C ALA A 664 18.98 -4.60 -16.31
N PRO A 665 18.53 -5.69 -15.67
CA PRO A 665 18.20 -5.69 -14.25
C PRO A 665 19.43 -5.46 -13.35
N SER A 666 20.64 -5.67 -13.85
CA SER A 666 21.86 -5.22 -13.17
C SER A 666 22.21 -3.78 -13.56
N LEU A 667 22.63 -2.97 -12.59
CA LEU A 667 23.24 -1.66 -12.83
C LEU A 667 24.65 -1.63 -12.25
N GLU A 668 25.63 -1.26 -13.07
CA GLU A 668 27.00 -1.02 -12.60
C GLU A 668 27.17 0.46 -12.24
N ILE A 669 27.31 0.73 -10.94
CA ILE A 669 27.58 2.08 -10.43
C ILE A 669 29.04 2.43 -10.69
N GLN A 670 29.27 3.54 -11.38
CA GLN A 670 30.62 4.03 -11.64
C GLN A 670 31.22 4.64 -10.36
N GLN A 671 32.55 4.60 -10.23
CA GLN A 671 33.22 5.18 -9.06
C GLN A 671 32.90 6.68 -8.88
N SER A 672 32.66 7.40 -9.97
CA SER A 672 32.29 8.82 -9.99
C SER A 672 30.80 9.08 -9.74
N ASP A 673 29.95 8.05 -9.74
CA ASP A 673 28.51 8.23 -9.56
C ASP A 673 28.21 8.66 -8.12
N SER A 674 27.46 9.74 -8.00
CA SER A 674 27.12 10.33 -6.72
C SER A 674 25.82 11.13 -6.84
N ALA A 675 25.14 11.28 -5.71
CA ALA A 675 24.07 12.23 -5.54
C ALA A 675 24.18 12.83 -4.14
N PHE A 676 23.78 14.09 -4.00
CA PHE A 676 23.74 14.79 -2.73
C PHE A 676 22.51 15.69 -2.63
N PHE A 677 22.11 15.95 -1.40
CA PHE A 677 21.12 16.95 -1.03
C PHE A 677 21.66 17.74 0.15
N VAL A 678 21.63 19.07 0.07
CA VAL A 678 21.97 20.00 1.15
C VAL A 678 20.73 20.84 1.44
N THR A 679 20.41 21.02 2.72
CA THR A 679 19.36 21.90 3.19
C THR A 679 19.91 22.90 4.20
N ASP A 680 19.59 24.17 4.00
CA ASP A 680 19.65 25.19 5.04
C ASP A 680 18.32 25.18 5.80
N MET A 681 18.35 24.59 6.99
CA MET A 681 17.20 24.44 7.88
C MET A 681 17.15 25.57 8.91
N SER A 682 17.96 26.64 8.77
CA SER A 682 18.06 27.70 9.78
C SER A 682 16.71 28.37 10.07
N SER A 683 15.75 28.35 9.13
CA SER A 683 14.39 28.86 9.36
C SER A 683 13.54 28.00 10.30
N ALA A 684 13.93 26.75 10.54
CA ALA A 684 13.30 25.84 11.50
C ALA A 684 13.82 26.06 12.94
N TYR A 685 14.84 26.89 13.14
CA TYR A 685 15.52 27.08 14.41
C TYR A 685 15.80 28.56 14.70
N PRO A 686 16.07 28.96 15.95
CA PRO A 686 16.52 30.31 16.27
C PRO A 686 18.01 30.56 15.94
N SER A 687 18.64 29.69 15.16
CA SER A 687 20.09 29.62 14.95
C SER A 687 20.41 28.99 13.60
N SER A 688 21.65 29.14 13.12
CA SER A 688 22.03 28.53 11.85
C SER A 688 22.16 27.02 12.01
N ALA A 689 21.52 26.27 11.11
CA ALA A 689 21.58 24.82 11.04
C ALA A 689 21.48 24.38 9.58
N LYS A 690 22.51 23.69 9.10
CA LYS A 690 22.54 23.10 7.76
C LYS A 690 22.79 21.60 7.87
N ARG A 691 22.21 20.85 6.95
CA ARG A 691 22.39 19.40 6.82
C ARG A 691 22.68 19.04 5.37
N GLY A 692 23.55 18.07 5.14
CA GLY A 692 23.75 17.45 3.85
C GLY A 692 23.82 15.93 3.95
N ILE A 693 23.22 15.24 2.98
CA ILE A 693 23.35 13.80 2.78
C ILE A 693 23.92 13.53 1.38
N ARG A 694 24.88 12.61 1.26
CA ARG A 694 25.43 12.22 -0.05
C ARG A 694 25.90 10.78 -0.09
N PHE A 695 25.94 10.24 -1.30
CA PHE A 695 26.75 9.06 -1.58
C PHE A 695 28.24 9.41 -1.69
N VAL A 696 29.10 8.48 -1.27
CA VAL A 696 30.56 8.51 -1.48
C VAL A 696 31.05 7.11 -1.86
N ASN A 697 32.27 7.03 -2.40
CA ASN A 697 32.95 5.77 -2.74
C ASN A 697 32.11 4.87 -3.67
N GLY A 698 31.67 5.39 -4.82
CA GLY A 698 30.83 4.66 -5.78
C GLY A 698 29.48 4.25 -5.19
N ARG A 699 28.87 5.13 -4.38
CA ARG A 699 27.60 4.89 -3.66
C ARG A 699 27.59 3.73 -2.68
N LYS A 700 28.76 3.27 -2.24
CA LYS A 700 28.89 2.18 -1.26
C LYS A 700 28.76 2.66 0.19
N GLN A 701 28.92 3.96 0.43
CA GLN A 701 28.79 4.59 1.73
C GLN A 701 27.94 5.86 1.62
N ILE A 702 27.30 6.23 2.72
CA ILE A 702 26.44 7.41 2.82
C ILE A 702 27.06 8.34 3.88
N LEU A 703 27.35 9.58 3.49
CA LEU A 703 27.85 10.62 4.38
C LEU A 703 26.68 11.55 4.73
N LEU A 704 26.44 11.74 6.02
CA LEU A 704 25.58 12.77 6.56
C LEU A 704 26.44 13.80 7.29
N GLN A 705 26.26 15.08 6.98
CA GLN A 705 26.99 16.19 7.58
C GLN A 705 26.03 17.24 8.12
N ASP A 706 26.30 17.73 9.31
CA ASP A 706 25.56 18.80 9.96
C ASP A 706 26.51 19.94 10.34
N GLU A 707 26.12 21.18 10.05
CA GLU A 707 26.83 22.42 10.41
C GLU A 707 25.89 23.34 11.18
N ILE A 708 26.13 23.48 12.48
CA ILE A 708 25.20 24.11 13.41
C ILE A 708 25.94 25.18 14.21
N ALA A 709 25.41 26.39 14.21
CA ALA A 709 25.93 27.50 15.01
C ALA A 709 24.98 27.81 16.17
N ALA A 710 24.90 26.89 17.14
CA ALA A 710 24.08 27.08 18.34
C ALA A 710 24.74 28.09 19.30
N PRO A 711 23.96 28.89 20.04
CA PRO A 711 24.48 29.71 21.12
C PRO A 711 25.21 28.86 22.16
N THR A 712 26.29 29.37 22.74
CA THR A 712 26.96 28.71 23.87
C THR A 712 25.97 28.50 25.01
N GLY A 713 25.89 27.28 25.54
CA GLY A 713 24.95 26.88 26.58
C GLY A 713 23.61 26.35 26.05
N GLN A 714 23.40 26.26 24.73
CA GLN A 714 22.24 25.61 24.13
C GLN A 714 22.64 24.28 23.50
N ASP A 715 22.19 23.18 24.09
CA ASP A 715 22.60 21.83 23.69
C ASP A 715 22.24 21.54 22.22
N VAL A 716 23.08 20.76 21.56
CA VAL A 716 22.84 20.27 20.19
C VAL A 716 22.78 18.76 20.24
N MET A 717 21.66 18.18 19.85
CA MET A 717 21.47 16.73 19.82
C MET A 717 21.14 16.25 18.41
N TRP A 718 22.01 15.41 17.87
CA TRP A 718 21.80 14.67 16.63
C TRP A 718 21.09 13.36 16.92
N ARG A 719 20.07 12.98 16.15
CA ARG A 719 19.26 11.78 16.39
C ARG A 719 19.03 10.95 15.13
N MET A 720 19.02 9.63 15.30
CA MET A 720 18.61 8.64 14.29
C MET A 720 17.91 7.44 14.95
N HIS A 721 16.72 7.10 14.48
CA HIS A 721 15.91 5.99 14.95
C HIS A 721 16.18 4.73 14.14
N THR A 722 16.38 3.61 14.82
CA THR A 722 16.69 2.32 14.19
C THR A 722 16.08 1.14 14.93
N ASN A 723 15.63 0.15 14.18
CA ASN A 723 15.25 -1.16 14.72
C ASN A 723 16.45 -2.12 14.89
N ALA A 724 17.66 -1.67 14.56
CA ALA A 724 18.88 -2.45 14.74
C ALA A 724 19.26 -2.57 16.22
N THR A 725 19.92 -3.68 16.56
CA THR A 725 20.69 -3.76 17.81
C THR A 725 21.96 -2.92 17.65
N VAL A 726 22.14 -1.91 18.49
CA VAL A 726 23.25 -0.96 18.41
C VAL A 726 24.33 -1.31 19.43
N THR A 727 25.58 -1.40 18.99
CA THR A 727 26.77 -1.53 19.85
C THR A 727 27.73 -0.39 19.57
N VAL A 728 27.93 0.50 20.56
CA VAL A 728 28.86 1.63 20.47
C VAL A 728 30.28 1.17 20.84
N SER A 729 31.30 1.63 20.11
CA SER A 729 32.71 1.33 20.39
C SER A 729 33.17 1.94 21.72
N GLY A 730 34.23 1.39 22.32
CA GLY A 730 34.73 1.83 23.62
C GLY A 730 35.20 3.29 23.66
N ASP A 731 35.65 3.84 22.53
CA ASP A 731 36.00 5.25 22.37
C ASP A 731 34.80 6.15 22.03
N GLY A 732 33.66 5.55 21.63
CA GLY A 732 32.42 6.23 21.25
C GLY A 732 32.39 6.78 19.83
N THR A 733 33.41 6.55 19.00
CA THR A 733 33.52 7.16 17.66
C THR A 733 32.81 6.34 16.57
N SER A 734 32.42 5.11 16.87
CA SER A 734 31.68 4.24 15.95
C SER A 734 30.53 3.52 16.64
N ALA A 735 29.49 3.20 15.87
CA ALA A 735 28.37 2.37 16.29
C ALA A 735 28.12 1.28 15.24
N SER A 736 28.14 0.01 15.67
CA SER A 736 27.75 -1.14 14.86
C SER A 736 26.26 -1.41 15.03
N LEU A 737 25.51 -1.38 13.94
CA LEU A 737 24.08 -1.65 13.87
C LEU A 737 23.89 -3.04 13.25
N ALA A 738 23.26 -3.97 13.97
CA ALA A 738 22.93 -5.30 13.49
C ALA A 738 21.41 -5.47 13.28
N LEU A 739 21.00 -5.85 12.07
CA LEU A 739 19.59 -6.03 11.70
C LEU A 739 19.47 -7.06 10.57
N GLY A 740 18.51 -8.00 10.67
CA GLY A 740 18.26 -8.98 9.60
C GLY A 740 19.45 -9.87 9.23
N GLY A 741 20.39 -10.10 10.16
CA GLY A 741 21.66 -10.81 9.89
C GLY A 741 22.70 -10.00 9.11
N GLN A 742 22.42 -8.73 8.83
CA GLN A 742 23.31 -7.78 8.18
C GLN A 742 23.92 -6.81 9.20
N THR A 743 24.93 -6.06 8.78
CA THR A 743 25.58 -5.05 9.62
C THR A 743 25.81 -3.76 8.84
N LEU A 744 25.54 -2.63 9.50
CA LEU A 744 25.95 -1.30 9.07
C LEU A 744 26.76 -0.65 10.18
N VAL A 745 27.88 -0.02 9.84
CA VAL A 745 28.71 0.71 10.81
C VAL A 745 28.58 2.21 10.57
N ALA A 746 28.14 2.96 11.57
CA ALA A 746 28.17 4.42 11.58
C ALA A 746 29.45 4.90 12.25
N ASN A 747 30.16 5.86 11.63
CA ASN A 747 31.41 6.42 12.15
C ASN A 747 31.32 7.94 12.24
N ILE A 748 31.73 8.53 13.36
CA ILE A 748 32.02 9.96 13.46
C ILE A 748 33.39 10.19 12.80
N VAL A 749 33.37 10.67 11.56
CA VAL A 749 34.60 10.89 10.77
C VAL A 749 35.15 12.31 10.90
N GLN A 750 34.30 13.25 11.33
CA GLN A 750 34.68 14.59 11.74
C GLN A 750 33.75 15.09 12.84
N ALA A 751 34.30 15.75 13.84
CA ALA A 751 33.55 16.38 14.92
C ALA A 751 34.21 17.68 15.39
N GLN A 752 33.40 18.73 15.49
CA GLN A 752 33.71 19.96 16.19
C GLN A 752 32.55 20.24 17.16
N PRO A 753 32.79 20.44 18.47
CA PRO A 753 34.08 20.26 19.16
C PRO A 753 34.61 18.82 19.04
N ALA A 754 35.92 18.65 19.21
CA ALA A 754 36.51 17.31 19.18
C ALA A 754 36.01 16.47 20.37
N GLY A 755 35.85 15.16 20.16
CA GLY A 755 35.47 14.22 21.22
C GLY A 755 33.97 14.00 21.40
N LEU A 756 33.13 14.47 20.47
CA LEU A 756 31.73 14.03 20.40
C LEU A 756 31.65 12.51 20.18
N LYS A 757 30.66 11.87 20.79
CA LYS A 757 30.52 10.41 20.83
C LYS A 757 29.10 9.98 20.52
N PHE A 758 28.98 8.79 19.96
CA PHE A 758 27.72 8.07 19.93
C PHE A 758 27.30 7.63 21.33
N SER A 759 26.01 7.66 21.55
CA SER A 759 25.31 7.01 22.65
C SER A 759 23.96 6.50 22.15
N THR A 760 23.21 5.80 22.99
CA THR A 760 21.88 5.29 22.64
C THR A 760 20.84 5.78 23.64
N GLN A 761 19.65 6.10 23.15
CA GLN A 761 18.47 6.40 23.96
C GLN A 761 17.29 5.51 23.55
N LYS A 762 16.26 5.47 24.41
CA LYS A 762 14.97 4.89 24.05
C LYS A 762 14.18 5.87 23.19
N ALA A 763 13.35 5.35 22.29
CA ALA A 763 12.42 6.14 21.50
C ALA A 763 11.22 6.62 22.32
N THR A 764 11.47 7.43 23.34
CA THR A 764 10.47 7.99 24.25
C THR A 764 10.79 9.46 24.53
N PRO A 765 9.78 10.29 24.85
CA PRO A 765 9.99 11.68 25.21
C PRO A 765 11.08 11.87 26.27
N LEU A 766 11.98 12.83 26.04
CA LEU A 766 12.95 13.30 27.02
C LEU A 766 12.23 13.89 28.23
N SER A 767 12.84 13.76 29.40
CA SER A 767 12.26 14.24 30.66
C SER A 767 12.12 15.75 30.70
N GLN A 768 12.98 16.48 29.98
CA GLN A 768 12.91 17.95 29.88
C GLN A 768 11.75 18.42 28.99
N ASP A 769 11.31 17.57 28.04
CA ASP A 769 10.27 17.86 27.04
C ASP A 769 8.98 17.09 27.29
N SER A 770 8.82 16.55 28.50
CA SER A 770 7.57 15.93 28.92
C SER A 770 6.68 17.05 29.47
N PRO A 771 5.70 17.58 28.71
CA PRO A 771 4.70 18.45 29.31
C PRO A 771 4.07 17.67 30.46
N ALA A 772 4.13 18.25 31.67
CA ALA A 772 3.51 17.65 32.83
C ALA A 772 2.01 17.46 32.55
N GLY A 773 1.59 16.23 32.24
CA GLY A 773 0.18 15.86 32.13
C GLY A 773 -0.30 15.27 30.80
N ILE A 774 0.48 15.27 29.70
CA ILE A 774 0.08 14.55 28.48
C ILE A 774 0.72 13.16 28.48
N VAL A 775 0.08 12.24 29.21
CA VAL A 775 0.27 10.81 29.02
C VAL A 775 -0.58 10.45 27.81
N ASP A 776 0.00 9.84 26.77
CA ASP A 776 -0.76 9.27 25.67
C ASP A 776 -1.82 8.31 26.27
N PRO A 777 -3.11 8.69 26.31
CA PRO A 777 -4.10 7.97 27.11
C PRO A 777 -4.42 6.61 26.49
N VAL A 778 -4.01 6.41 25.23
CA VAL A 778 -4.10 5.18 24.49
C VAL A 778 -2.67 4.84 24.07
N PRO A 779 -2.05 3.77 24.59
CA PRO A 779 -0.67 3.45 24.23
C PRO A 779 -0.55 3.35 22.71
N ALA A 780 0.25 4.22 22.08
CA ALA A 780 0.73 3.96 20.72
C ALA A 780 1.29 2.52 20.67
N PRO A 781 1.16 1.79 19.54
CA PRO A 781 1.88 0.53 19.37
C PRO A 781 3.33 0.82 19.70
N GLY A 782 3.82 0.24 20.80
CA GLY A 782 4.99 0.75 21.50
C GLY A 782 6.15 1.02 20.56
N ASN A 783 6.84 2.14 20.77
CA ASN A 783 8.06 2.45 20.02
C ASN A 783 9.19 1.42 20.30
N ASP A 784 9.01 0.52 21.27
CA ASP A 784 9.91 -0.62 21.49
C ASP A 784 9.74 -1.69 20.39
N PRO A 785 10.83 -2.22 19.80
CA PRO A 785 12.22 -2.17 20.27
C PRO A 785 13.12 -1.09 19.64
N VAL A 786 12.59 0.05 19.16
CA VAL A 786 13.38 1.08 18.47
C VAL A 786 14.43 1.72 19.39
N THR A 787 15.67 1.72 18.92
CA THR A 787 16.82 2.41 19.53
C THR A 787 17.03 3.75 18.83
N VAL A 788 17.34 4.80 19.60
CA VAL A 788 17.78 6.09 19.05
C VAL A 788 19.29 6.18 19.19
N LEU A 789 20.01 6.25 18.08
CA LEU A 789 21.42 6.59 18.04
C LEU A 789 21.56 8.11 18.17
N VAL A 790 22.38 8.56 19.11
CA VAL A 790 22.48 9.98 19.48
C VAL A 790 23.93 10.45 19.52
N ILE A 791 24.18 11.67 19.05
CA ILE A 791 25.40 12.43 19.36
C ILE A 791 24.95 13.71 20.06
N ASP A 792 25.48 13.95 21.26
CA ASP A 792 25.09 15.07 22.10
C ASP A 792 26.28 16.01 22.35
N ASN A 793 26.09 17.29 22.07
CA ASN A 793 27.00 18.38 22.42
C ASN A 793 26.39 19.20 23.55
N THR A 794 26.55 18.70 24.77
CA THR A 794 26.12 19.38 26.00
C THR A 794 26.95 20.64 26.20
N GLY A 795 26.36 21.82 26.07
CA GLY A 795 27.04 23.12 26.09
C GLY A 795 27.02 23.88 24.77
N GLY A 796 26.56 23.26 23.68
CA GLY A 796 26.29 23.97 22.42
C GLY A 796 27.51 24.57 21.74
N GLY A 797 27.30 25.74 21.13
CA GLY A 797 28.33 26.39 20.30
C GLY A 797 28.38 25.85 18.87
N GLN A 798 29.47 26.17 18.17
CA GLN A 798 29.71 25.66 16.82
C GLN A 798 29.85 24.13 16.86
N THR A 799 28.89 23.46 16.23
CA THR A 799 28.78 22.01 16.18
C THR A 799 28.82 21.56 14.72
N ASN A 800 29.91 20.92 14.31
CA ASN A 800 30.03 20.32 12.98
C ASN A 800 30.23 18.82 13.14
N ILE A 801 29.35 18.01 12.55
CA ILE A 801 29.36 16.55 12.70
C ILE A 801 29.33 15.94 11.31
N GLN A 802 30.19 14.94 11.07
CA GLN A 802 30.10 14.06 9.91
C GLN A 802 29.94 12.62 10.37
N VAL A 803 28.85 11.99 9.96
CA VAL A 803 28.56 10.58 10.19
C VAL A 803 28.64 9.83 8.86
N LEU A 804 29.57 8.88 8.77
CA LEU A 804 29.72 7.99 7.62
C LEU A 804 29.08 6.64 7.92
N PHE A 805 28.00 6.33 7.21
CA PHE A 805 27.32 5.03 7.24
C PHE A 805 27.94 4.07 6.22
N THR A 806 28.44 2.94 6.72
CA THR A 806 29.14 1.92 5.94
C THR A 806 28.42 0.58 6.07
N PRO A 807 27.51 0.26 5.14
CA PRO A 807 27.00 -1.10 5.01
C PRO A 807 28.16 -2.08 4.82
N GLN A 808 28.15 -3.19 5.55
CA GLN A 808 29.20 -4.19 5.48
C GLN A 808 28.95 -5.14 4.29
N TRP A 809 29.30 -4.67 3.09
CA TRP A 809 29.13 -5.44 1.85
C TRP A 809 29.98 -6.72 1.88
N PRO A 810 29.42 -7.89 1.51
CA PRO A 810 30.16 -9.15 1.51
C PRO A 810 31.44 -9.08 0.67
N GLY A 811 32.58 -9.43 1.28
CA GLY A 811 33.87 -9.48 0.59
C GLY A 811 34.53 -8.12 0.36
N GLU A 812 33.95 -7.03 0.83
CA GLU A 812 34.52 -5.69 0.71
C GLU A 812 35.02 -5.17 2.06
N GLN A 813 36.05 -4.31 2.01
CA GLN A 813 36.56 -3.56 3.15
C GLN A 813 36.69 -2.10 2.71
N LEU A 814 35.84 -1.23 3.24
CA LEU A 814 35.79 0.18 2.89
C LEU A 814 36.44 1.02 3.99
N GLY A 815 37.26 1.99 3.60
CA GLY A 815 37.87 2.94 4.53
C GLY A 815 36.86 3.94 5.08
N THR A 816 37.24 4.66 6.13
CA THR A 816 36.43 5.70 6.78
C THR A 816 36.89 7.13 6.46
N SER A 817 37.91 7.29 5.62
CA SER A 817 38.40 8.60 5.22
C SER A 817 37.46 9.25 4.21
N VAL A 818 37.01 10.47 4.51
CA VAL A 818 36.27 11.35 3.60
C VAL A 818 36.87 12.75 3.66
N ASN A 819 36.78 13.51 2.57
CA ASN A 819 37.21 14.91 2.56
C ASN A 819 36.29 15.73 3.46
N ASN A 820 36.88 16.60 4.29
CA ASN A 820 36.10 17.55 5.08
C ASN A 820 35.81 18.81 4.25
N VAL A 821 34.60 18.91 3.70
CA VAL A 821 34.17 20.05 2.87
C VAL A 821 32.92 20.68 3.45
N ALA A 822 32.90 22.01 3.55
CA ALA A 822 31.74 22.75 4.05
C ALA A 822 30.51 22.54 3.14
N LEU A 823 29.31 22.49 3.71
CA LEU A 823 28.05 22.21 2.99
C LEU A 823 27.80 23.18 1.84
N ASP A 824 28.13 24.46 2.02
CA ASP A 824 28.00 25.50 0.97
C ASP A 824 28.94 25.26 -0.24
N GLN A 825 29.93 24.38 -0.11
CA GLN A 825 30.87 24.02 -1.16
C GLN A 825 30.60 22.64 -1.74
N TRP A 826 29.55 21.95 -1.30
CA TRP A 826 29.21 20.63 -1.82
C TRP A 826 28.84 20.71 -3.31
N ASN A 827 29.53 19.87 -4.08
CA ASN A 827 29.25 19.61 -5.47
C ASN A 827 29.57 18.13 -5.76
N LEU A 828 29.32 17.67 -6.98
CA LEU A 828 29.51 16.25 -7.32
C LEU A 828 30.95 15.76 -7.12
N GLY A 829 31.95 16.63 -7.25
CA GLY A 829 33.37 16.30 -7.09
C GLY A 829 34.01 16.73 -5.78
N SER A 830 33.25 17.17 -4.77
CA SER A 830 33.84 17.67 -3.51
C SER A 830 34.34 16.57 -2.56
N HIS A 831 33.88 15.34 -2.71
CA HIS A 831 34.31 14.15 -1.95
C HIS A 831 34.64 13.06 -2.94
#